data_AF-A0A7V4J2F8-F1
#
_entry.id   AF-A0A7V4J2F8-F1
#
_cell.length_a   1.000
_cell.length_b   1.000
_cell.length_c   1.000
_cell.angle_alpha   90.00
_cell.angle_beta   90.00
_cell.angle_gamma   90.00
#
_symmetry.space_group_name_H-M   'P 1'
#
loop_
_entity.id
_entity.type
_entity.pdbx_description
1 polymer ?
#
loop_
_entity_poly.entity_id
_entity_poly.type
_entity_poly.pdbx_seq_one_letter_code
_entity_poly.pdbx_strand_id
1 'polypeptide(L)'
;MKPIRKINLFSTAVNKKRSCYFRCRDKYSLSDKRLCLKLGKGEYAEFSFKLSENEIENGTYEICFAGSLELFDSHAYVHRFINSTVLLKLNGTTIYDGLIHWRSHEETASYWPIFDFQFDASLLKVGENTIKFANTTSIKKLGEFFDPRISEELGKKEAGEKIATLYLSDIEINFVHSPRKYPRISGVPGTAVEGVPFIIEVSSRQEKKSVELKSSENASVKPLGTAFEMGEYKHLFRVVPLSAGKVCKVNFICDEAVLTAEVGTVYSNSGNMEELITGPGVETTYWHQLLPGIEDFFAMGTGNCIRISIDDFLNNLHHIPTPQWIPLIKYLVRRERYFALQRIRVPHYSKIQHKDLKKLADMGGKLFAGVSIAEPVLFFAHDPAGKQEDLGKRIDAYKKYFRKRLEEVRLPGHKVVTFDSSGGMCGHYYQLGLDVQISEIAPACNILEESCSRGAASAFGKQWGVATAMHWYSGQGAQYAYDDARVCYAWLVMFHSYLAGARQILWEGGMFDNLPVYNFILSEESWRDFGRRYDHPMLVKAREGFRKLLDFHRAQQLSSPTVEFGVIRGINDMPISYSDSTSRYGDMSMARSWALLKVFLPHFCQGGRLESGRNIRRWYSATPYGQVDIVPAEADKKAFSKYKMLSLLGWNTMTKELYGKLVDYVRNGGTLFVSTAHFTVDTFQKLEWNFINKGDLSELCGVHVRDLGDRIESVKFTAEDFKQRFPDSFVLSRKNPLFVSHFDELYPVFERDVTYFGGDLKVTDAEVLAVSQKNMPVVLRRKLGKGFVYLFNSYSHPGRGNLQILAEMVMRAIVEKFPAEVILKDKNNVVSWFKYSGEKFDRYFFVNTDWTQPDRTVNATVSIKGVDFSLSLAPAMPVQIATNSEVFAIIKDPFTQIADWRKIKNIREIIFIGGDKTVETRVSNRMPVKIIKL
;
A
#
# COMPACT_ATOMS: atom_id res chain seq x y z
N MET A 1 42.25 16.51 -21.33
CA MET A 1 42.36 15.52 -20.24
C MET A 1 43.78 14.99 -20.21
N LYS A 2 44.40 14.82 -19.04
CA LYS A 2 45.78 14.32 -18.91
C LYS A 2 45.79 12.83 -18.48
N PRO A 3 46.57 11.94 -19.14
CA PRO A 3 46.71 10.55 -18.70
C PRO A 3 47.54 10.50 -17.40
N ILE A 4 47.05 9.82 -16.38
CA ILE A 4 47.83 9.59 -15.14
C ILE A 4 48.55 8.25 -15.21
N ARG A 5 47.88 7.21 -15.71
CA ARG A 5 48.39 5.84 -15.64
C ARG A 5 47.82 4.97 -16.75
N LYS A 6 48.67 4.15 -17.37
CA LYS A 6 48.28 2.99 -18.20
C LYS A 6 48.50 1.73 -17.37
N ILE A 7 47.44 0.95 -17.15
CA ILE A 7 47.46 -0.23 -16.29
C ILE A 7 47.05 -1.44 -17.11
N ASN A 8 47.88 -2.48 -17.16
CA ASN A 8 47.49 -3.75 -17.77
C ASN A 8 46.77 -4.60 -16.70
N LEU A 9 45.48 -4.90 -16.92
CA LEU A 9 44.65 -5.64 -15.96
C LEU A 9 45.15 -7.08 -15.72
N PHE A 10 45.97 -7.64 -16.61
CA PHE A 10 46.43 -9.04 -16.57
C PHE A 10 47.88 -9.24 -16.11
N SER A 11 48.61 -8.21 -15.67
CA SER A 11 50.03 -8.36 -15.28
C SER A 11 50.26 -8.91 -13.86
N THR A 12 49.21 -9.20 -13.10
CA THR A 12 49.29 -9.80 -11.74
C THR A 12 48.60 -11.16 -11.73
N ALA A 13 49.37 -12.21 -11.44
CA ALA A 13 49.05 -13.63 -11.61
C ALA A 13 47.94 -14.21 -10.69
N VAL A 14 46.98 -13.40 -10.24
CA VAL A 14 45.91 -13.87 -9.34
C VAL A 14 44.57 -13.30 -9.79
N ASN A 15 43.88 -14.02 -10.70
CA ASN A 15 42.47 -14.43 -10.54
C ASN A 15 41.78 -14.69 -11.89
N LYS A 16 41.08 -15.83 -11.94
CA LYS A 16 40.02 -16.16 -12.91
C LYS A 16 38.85 -15.16 -12.95
N LYS A 17 38.88 -14.08 -12.15
CA LYS A 17 37.82 -13.07 -11.98
C LYS A 17 37.99 -11.77 -12.79
N ARG A 18 39.03 -11.64 -13.64
CA ARG A 18 39.28 -10.42 -14.46
C ARG A 18 39.20 -9.11 -13.65
N SER A 19 39.79 -9.14 -12.46
CA SER A 19 39.75 -8.06 -11.47
C SER A 19 41.16 -7.48 -11.26
N CYS A 20 41.31 -6.16 -11.28
CA CYS A 20 42.50 -5.48 -10.77
C CYS A 20 42.13 -4.74 -9.48
N TYR A 21 42.60 -5.27 -8.36
CA TYR A 21 42.50 -4.60 -7.07
C TYR A 21 43.66 -3.60 -6.94
N PHE A 22 43.36 -2.30 -7.02
CA PHE A 22 44.25 -1.24 -6.55
C PHE A 22 44.23 -1.25 -5.02
N ARG A 23 44.87 -2.25 -4.39
CA ARG A 23 44.83 -2.48 -2.94
C ARG A 23 45.04 -1.16 -2.15
N CYS A 24 43.90 -0.61 -1.68
CA CYS A 24 43.46 0.79 -1.40
C CYS A 24 44.26 1.67 -0.45
N ARG A 25 43.93 2.95 -0.21
CA ARG A 25 43.97 3.58 1.16
C ARG A 25 43.14 4.86 1.20
N ASP A 26 42.30 4.97 2.20
CA ASP A 26 41.70 6.21 2.70
C ASP A 26 42.37 6.60 4.04
N LYS A 27 42.07 7.80 4.55
CA LYS A 27 42.63 8.32 5.81
C LYS A 27 41.92 7.79 7.08
N TYR A 28 41.00 6.83 6.98
CA TYR A 28 39.99 6.62 8.03
C TYR A 28 40.09 5.25 8.74
N SER A 29 40.73 4.23 8.15
CA SER A 29 40.86 2.91 8.80
C SER A 29 41.99 2.91 9.84
N LEU A 30 41.69 2.56 11.09
CA LEU A 30 42.62 2.43 12.24
C LEU A 30 43.74 1.37 12.05
N SER A 31 43.92 0.78 10.87
CA SER A 31 44.99 -0.18 10.58
C SER A 31 45.69 0.09 9.23
N ASP A 32 46.98 0.46 9.29
CA ASP A 32 48.08 0.32 8.32
C ASP A 32 48.01 0.82 6.85
N LYS A 33 49.21 1.04 6.28
CA LYS A 33 49.53 1.66 4.96
C LYS A 33 49.12 0.80 3.78
N ARG A 34 48.34 1.33 2.82
CA ARG A 34 47.95 0.67 1.55
C ARG A 34 47.89 1.73 0.37
N LEU A 35 47.58 1.41 -0.91
CA LEU A 35 47.76 2.24 -2.15
C LEU A 35 46.50 2.36 -3.07
N CYS A 36 46.01 3.56 -3.45
CA CYS A 36 44.86 3.78 -4.37
C CYS A 36 45.22 4.56 -5.66
N LEU A 37 44.36 4.51 -6.70
CA LEU A 37 44.52 5.35 -7.90
C LEU A 37 43.78 6.69 -7.73
N LYS A 38 44.54 7.78 -7.57
CA LYS A 38 44.02 9.15 -7.49
C LYS A 38 43.80 9.71 -8.89
N LEU A 39 42.59 10.19 -9.18
CA LEU A 39 42.19 10.88 -10.41
C LEU A 39 41.68 12.29 -10.08
N GLY A 40 42.46 13.32 -10.41
CA GLY A 40 42.05 14.72 -10.30
C GLY A 40 41.18 15.20 -11.48
N LYS A 41 40.91 16.51 -11.48
CA LYS A 41 40.05 17.17 -12.48
C LYS A 41 40.55 16.96 -13.91
N GLY A 42 39.74 16.30 -14.73
CA GLY A 42 40.03 16.09 -16.14
C GLY A 42 41.18 15.10 -16.37
N GLU A 43 41.51 14.31 -15.38
CA GLU A 43 42.49 13.24 -15.49
C GLU A 43 41.81 11.90 -15.79
N TYR A 44 42.55 10.97 -16.37
CA TYR A 44 42.02 9.65 -16.71
C TYR A 44 43.04 8.53 -16.49
N ALA A 45 42.49 7.34 -16.26
CA ALA A 45 43.20 6.08 -16.27
C ALA A 45 42.81 5.28 -17.51
N GLU A 46 43.79 4.63 -18.12
CA GLU A 46 43.59 3.69 -19.21
C GLU A 46 43.96 2.30 -18.73
N PHE A 47 43.02 1.36 -18.83
CA PHE A 47 43.18 -0.03 -18.45
C PHE A 47 43.18 -0.87 -19.71
N SER A 48 44.23 -1.65 -19.96
CA SER A 48 44.28 -2.55 -21.10
C SER A 48 44.22 -4.01 -20.67
N PHE A 49 43.59 -4.84 -21.47
CA PHE A 49 43.36 -6.24 -21.15
C PHE A 49 43.22 -7.06 -22.44
N LYS A 50 43.76 -8.28 -22.49
CA LYS A 50 43.68 -9.16 -23.67
C LYS A 50 42.65 -10.27 -23.48
N LEU A 51 41.86 -10.56 -24.51
CA LEU A 51 40.92 -11.69 -24.53
C LEU A 51 41.25 -12.63 -25.68
N SER A 52 41.22 -13.94 -25.43
CA SER A 52 41.19 -14.96 -26.48
C SER A 52 39.77 -15.14 -27.02
N GLU A 53 39.63 -15.81 -28.16
CA GLU A 53 38.33 -16.05 -28.81
C GLU A 53 37.35 -16.82 -27.91
N ASN A 54 37.84 -17.84 -27.18
CA ASN A 54 37.05 -18.66 -26.26
C ASN A 54 36.63 -17.92 -24.97
N GLU A 55 37.12 -16.71 -24.76
CA GLU A 55 36.87 -15.89 -23.56
C GLU A 55 35.82 -14.80 -23.77
N ILE A 56 35.38 -14.61 -25.02
CA ILE A 56 34.31 -13.69 -25.38
C ILE A 56 33.02 -14.50 -25.48
N GLU A 57 32.20 -14.43 -24.44
CA GLU A 57 30.87 -15.01 -24.42
C GLU A 57 29.86 -14.01 -24.98
N ASN A 58 28.95 -14.48 -25.83
CA ASN A 58 27.85 -13.66 -26.32
C ASN A 58 26.91 -13.31 -25.15
N GLY A 59 26.89 -12.04 -24.75
CA GLY A 59 26.05 -11.56 -23.67
C GLY A 59 26.45 -10.17 -23.16
N THR A 60 26.04 -9.90 -21.92
CA THR A 60 26.27 -8.62 -21.26
C THR A 60 27.43 -8.77 -20.27
N TYR A 61 28.33 -7.81 -20.31
CA TYR A 61 29.42 -7.66 -19.36
C TYR A 61 29.15 -6.45 -18.48
N GLU A 62 29.69 -6.46 -17.27
CA GLU A 62 29.72 -5.29 -16.39
C GLU A 62 31.15 -4.87 -16.13
N ILE A 63 31.38 -3.56 -16.06
CA ILE A 63 32.58 -3.00 -15.45
C ILE A 63 32.19 -2.47 -14.08
N CYS A 64 32.70 -3.12 -13.05
CA CYS A 64 32.52 -2.73 -11.66
C CYS A 64 33.71 -1.89 -11.21
N PHE A 65 33.45 -0.76 -10.58
CA PHE A 65 34.46 0.06 -9.92
C PHE A 65 34.05 0.30 -8.48
N ALA A 66 34.98 0.16 -7.55
CA ALA A 66 34.81 0.75 -6.23
C ALA A 66 35.70 1.98 -6.08
N GLY A 67 35.15 3.01 -5.45
CA GLY A 67 35.80 4.31 -5.36
C GLY A 67 35.41 5.10 -4.11
N SER A 68 36.03 6.27 -3.95
CA SER A 68 35.60 7.29 -3.00
C SER A 68 36.10 8.68 -3.42
N LEU A 69 35.37 9.74 -3.08
CA LEU A 69 35.84 11.12 -3.29
C LEU A 69 36.82 11.52 -2.19
N GLU A 70 37.82 12.33 -2.55
CA GLU A 70 38.71 12.93 -1.57
C GLU A 70 37.93 13.78 -0.56
N LEU A 71 36.78 14.33 -0.92
CA LEU A 71 35.94 15.09 0.01
C LEU A 71 35.54 14.31 1.27
N PHE A 72 35.44 12.98 1.21
CA PHE A 72 35.14 12.16 2.38
C PHE A 72 36.35 11.96 3.30
N ASP A 73 37.48 12.60 2.98
CA ASP A 73 38.68 12.55 3.78
C ASP A 73 38.65 13.43 5.05
N SER A 74 37.51 14.06 5.36
CA SER A 74 37.22 14.77 6.63
C SER A 74 35.96 14.19 7.32
N HIS A 75 36.04 13.86 8.63
CA HIS A 75 34.89 13.45 9.47
C HIS A 75 33.75 14.48 9.46
N ALA A 76 34.00 15.71 8.99
CA ALA A 76 32.98 16.74 8.80
C ALA A 76 31.92 16.37 7.73
N TYR A 77 32.16 15.37 6.89
CA TYR A 77 31.28 15.02 5.75
C TYR A 77 30.60 13.67 5.89
N VAL A 78 30.49 13.11 7.09
CA VAL A 78 29.71 11.90 7.40
C VAL A 78 28.21 12.18 7.15
N HIS A 79 27.44 11.19 6.69
CA HIS A 79 26.02 11.29 6.29
C HIS A 79 25.67 12.18 5.09
N ARG A 80 26.66 12.56 4.30
CA ARG A 80 26.43 13.43 3.15
C ARG A 80 26.40 12.63 1.87
N PHE A 81 25.50 13.03 0.99
CA PHE A 81 25.47 12.56 -0.37
C PHE A 81 26.24 13.58 -1.21
N ILE A 82 27.09 13.11 -2.10
CA ILE A 82 27.96 13.98 -2.92
C ILE A 82 27.88 13.53 -4.38
N ASN A 83 28.05 14.44 -5.33
CA ASN A 83 28.06 14.11 -6.76
C ASN A 83 29.45 14.20 -7.35
N SER A 84 29.71 13.35 -8.32
CA SER A 84 30.83 13.50 -9.25
C SER A 84 30.35 13.23 -10.68
N THR A 85 31.14 13.59 -11.68
CA THR A 85 30.85 13.29 -13.08
C THR A 85 32.00 12.52 -13.69
N VAL A 86 31.72 11.42 -14.37
CA VAL A 86 32.75 10.59 -15.02
C VAL A 86 32.40 10.29 -16.46
N LEU A 87 33.42 9.96 -17.23
CA LEU A 87 33.30 9.46 -18.60
C LEU A 87 34.04 8.12 -18.68
N LEU A 88 33.34 7.10 -19.14
CA LEU A 88 33.83 5.75 -19.33
C LEU A 88 33.73 5.36 -20.80
N LYS A 89 34.85 4.91 -21.37
CA LYS A 89 34.91 4.41 -22.74
C LYS A 89 35.51 3.01 -22.78
N LEU A 90 34.98 2.15 -23.64
CA LEU A 90 35.55 0.85 -23.99
C LEU A 90 35.90 0.86 -25.48
N ASN A 91 37.16 0.59 -25.81
CA ASN A 91 37.67 0.58 -27.18
C ASN A 91 37.31 1.85 -27.99
N GLY A 92 37.27 3.00 -27.31
CA GLY A 92 36.92 4.30 -27.90
C GLY A 92 35.42 4.64 -27.88
N THR A 93 34.56 3.66 -27.73
CA THR A 93 33.10 3.82 -27.60
C THR A 93 32.72 4.27 -26.20
N THR A 94 31.92 5.33 -26.08
CA THR A 94 31.40 5.78 -24.78
C THR A 94 30.37 4.78 -24.27
N ILE A 95 30.63 4.21 -23.09
CA ILE A 95 29.68 3.33 -22.39
C ILE A 95 28.96 4.06 -21.26
N TYR A 96 29.55 5.13 -20.71
CA TYR A 96 28.90 6.00 -19.73
C TYR A 96 29.50 7.42 -19.77
N ASP A 97 28.66 8.45 -19.73
CA ASP A 97 29.06 9.86 -19.53
C ASP A 97 27.98 10.54 -18.67
N GLY A 98 28.26 10.70 -17.38
CA GLY A 98 27.18 11.07 -16.46
C GLY A 98 27.60 11.26 -15.01
N LEU A 99 26.58 11.43 -14.17
CA LEU A 99 26.68 11.67 -12.73
C LEU A 99 26.79 10.38 -11.93
N ILE A 100 27.82 10.29 -11.11
CA ILE A 100 27.91 9.30 -10.03
C ILE A 100 27.49 9.97 -8.73
N HIS A 101 26.63 9.31 -7.96
CA HIS A 101 26.30 9.75 -6.61
C HIS A 101 27.07 8.93 -5.59
N TRP A 102 27.49 9.59 -4.52
CA TRP A 102 28.29 9.03 -3.45
C TRP A 102 27.56 9.21 -2.12
N ARG A 103 27.81 8.32 -1.16
CA ARG A 103 27.31 8.42 0.21
C ARG A 103 28.45 8.12 1.20
N SER A 104 28.60 8.95 2.23
CA SER A 104 29.47 8.68 3.37
C SER A 104 28.73 7.98 4.52
N HIS A 105 29.38 7.04 5.22
CA HIS A 105 28.81 6.20 6.29
C HIS A 105 29.37 6.54 7.69
N GLU A 106 28.59 6.31 8.76
CA GLU A 106 28.88 6.73 10.16
C GLU A 106 30.10 6.07 10.80
N GLU A 107 30.26 4.76 10.63
CA GLU A 107 31.09 4.00 11.58
C GLU A 107 32.29 3.28 10.97
N THR A 108 32.42 3.25 9.64
CA THR A 108 33.65 2.74 9.03
C THR A 108 34.03 3.54 7.79
N ALA A 109 35.21 4.13 7.88
CA ALA A 109 36.17 4.39 6.80
C ALA A 109 36.14 3.46 5.58
N SER A 110 35.70 2.22 5.81
CA SER A 110 36.05 1.04 5.02
C SER A 110 35.06 0.75 3.90
N TYR A 111 33.95 1.46 3.81
CA TYR A 111 32.94 1.26 2.77
C TYR A 111 33.22 2.12 1.54
N TRP A 112 33.66 1.49 0.45
CA TRP A 112 33.81 2.11 -0.87
C TRP A 112 32.61 1.69 -1.72
N PRO A 113 31.73 2.63 -2.13
CA PRO A 113 30.60 2.30 -2.99
C PRO A 113 31.07 1.63 -4.29
N ILE A 114 30.38 0.55 -4.68
CA ILE A 114 30.59 -0.17 -5.93
C ILE A 114 29.64 0.42 -6.98
N PHE A 115 30.16 0.70 -8.17
CA PHE A 115 29.43 1.18 -9.33
C PHE A 115 29.62 0.21 -10.48
N ASP A 116 28.52 -0.28 -11.02
CA ASP A 116 28.48 -1.17 -12.17
C ASP A 116 28.06 -0.41 -13.44
N PHE A 117 28.77 -0.68 -14.54
CA PHE A 117 28.47 -0.15 -15.86
C PHE A 117 28.34 -1.30 -16.84
N GLN A 118 27.12 -1.58 -17.29
CA GLN A 118 26.85 -2.65 -18.23
C GLN A 118 27.22 -2.25 -19.66
N PHE A 119 27.75 -3.21 -20.40
CA PHE A 119 28.06 -3.08 -21.83
C PHE A 119 27.94 -4.44 -22.50
N ASP A 120 27.90 -4.46 -23.83
CA ASP A 120 27.73 -5.71 -24.57
C ASP A 120 29.06 -6.27 -25.08
N ALA A 121 29.11 -7.61 -25.18
CA ALA A 121 30.22 -8.37 -25.74
C ALA A 121 30.74 -7.84 -27.09
N SER A 122 29.90 -7.27 -27.95
CA SER A 122 30.31 -6.74 -29.25
C SER A 122 31.29 -5.57 -29.19
N LEU A 123 31.39 -4.91 -28.03
CA LEU A 123 32.38 -3.86 -27.81
C LEU A 123 33.75 -4.44 -27.46
N LEU A 124 33.84 -5.75 -27.20
CA LEU A 124 35.09 -6.48 -27.01
C LEU A 124 35.62 -6.97 -28.35
N LYS A 125 36.94 -7.09 -28.42
CA LYS A 125 37.67 -7.65 -29.56
C LYS A 125 38.60 -8.76 -29.09
N VAL A 126 38.81 -9.75 -29.93
CA VAL A 126 39.90 -10.72 -29.74
C VAL A 126 41.23 -9.96 -29.75
N GLY A 127 42.09 -10.26 -28.79
CA GLY A 127 43.32 -9.50 -28.54
C GLY A 127 43.10 -8.34 -27.57
N GLU A 128 43.77 -7.22 -27.80
CA GLU A 128 43.87 -6.12 -26.84
C GLU A 128 42.63 -5.20 -26.83
N ASN A 129 42.05 -5.03 -25.65
CA ASN A 129 40.94 -4.15 -25.33
C ASN A 129 41.40 -3.03 -24.39
N THR A 130 40.78 -1.86 -24.47
CA THR A 130 41.12 -0.71 -23.63
C THR A 130 39.88 -0.05 -22.99
N ILE A 131 39.94 0.17 -21.68
CA ILE A 131 38.96 0.94 -20.91
C ILE A 131 39.59 2.27 -20.53
N LYS A 132 38.88 3.35 -20.76
CA LYS A 132 39.26 4.69 -20.30
C LYS A 132 38.24 5.19 -19.29
N PHE A 133 38.67 5.33 -18.04
CA PHE A 133 37.89 5.97 -16.98
C PHE A 133 38.45 7.38 -16.73
N ALA A 134 37.63 8.39 -16.97
CA ALA A 134 38.00 9.80 -16.81
C ALA A 134 37.16 10.48 -15.73
N ASN A 135 37.83 11.11 -14.76
CA ASN A 135 37.16 11.99 -13.81
C ASN A 135 36.95 13.36 -14.47
N THR A 136 35.69 13.73 -14.68
CA THR A 136 35.32 15.01 -15.32
C THR A 136 34.76 16.02 -14.33
N THR A 137 34.81 15.70 -13.03
CA THR A 137 34.16 16.45 -11.95
C THR A 137 34.75 17.84 -11.77
N SER A 138 33.88 18.83 -11.62
CA SER A 138 34.22 20.18 -11.20
C SER A 138 32.98 20.91 -10.72
N ILE A 139 33.14 21.94 -9.87
CA ILE A 139 32.01 22.80 -9.44
C ILE A 139 31.23 23.33 -10.65
N LYS A 140 31.92 23.76 -11.72
CA LYS A 140 31.26 24.25 -12.95
C LYS A 140 30.46 23.17 -13.67
N LYS A 141 30.99 21.94 -13.79
CA LYS A 141 30.29 20.83 -14.49
C LYS A 141 29.15 20.26 -13.64
N LEU A 142 29.31 20.29 -12.31
CA LEU A 142 28.25 19.97 -11.37
C LEU A 142 27.16 21.05 -11.34
N GLY A 143 27.48 22.33 -11.49
CA GLY A 143 26.47 23.39 -11.50
C GLY A 143 25.61 23.34 -10.23
N GLU A 144 24.29 23.18 -10.40
CA GLU A 144 23.32 23.05 -9.30
C GLU A 144 23.43 21.75 -8.49
N PHE A 145 24.17 20.76 -8.99
CA PHE A 145 24.47 19.51 -8.29
C PHE A 145 25.61 19.65 -7.27
N PHE A 146 26.30 20.80 -7.23
CA PHE A 146 27.29 21.08 -6.21
C PHE A 146 26.59 21.60 -4.95
N ASP A 147 26.83 20.97 -3.80
CA ASP A 147 26.30 21.44 -2.51
C ASP A 147 27.11 22.67 -2.05
N PRO A 148 26.52 23.88 -2.05
CA PRO A 148 27.24 25.11 -1.71
C PRO A 148 27.78 25.11 -0.28
N ARG A 149 27.16 24.36 0.63
CA ARG A 149 27.59 24.24 2.05
C ARG A 149 29.01 23.68 2.17
N ILE A 150 29.46 22.86 1.22
CA ILE A 150 30.85 22.37 1.18
C ILE A 150 31.83 23.54 1.01
N SER A 151 31.47 24.54 0.20
CA SER A 151 32.31 25.74 0.05
C SER A 151 32.24 26.67 1.25
N GLU A 152 31.12 26.71 1.96
CA GLU A 152 30.98 27.46 3.21
C GLU A 152 31.86 26.87 4.32
N GLU A 153 31.97 25.54 4.37
CA GLU A 153 32.70 24.81 5.41
C GLU A 153 34.21 24.68 5.15
N LEU A 154 34.65 24.43 3.90
CA LEU A 154 36.08 24.26 3.56
C LEU A 154 36.72 25.48 2.90
N GLY A 155 35.90 26.44 2.50
CA GLY A 155 36.30 27.43 1.50
C GLY A 155 36.23 26.87 0.08
N LYS A 156 35.81 27.72 -0.86
CA LYS A 156 35.53 27.39 -2.26
C LYS A 156 36.70 26.69 -3.00
N LYS A 157 37.94 27.05 -2.66
CA LYS A 157 39.14 26.47 -3.29
C LYS A 157 39.34 25.02 -2.88
N GLU A 158 39.39 24.73 -1.59
CA GLU A 158 39.55 23.37 -1.07
C GLU A 158 38.36 22.48 -1.45
N ALA A 159 37.13 23.00 -1.37
CA ALA A 159 35.94 22.31 -1.83
C ALA A 159 36.03 21.90 -3.30
N GLY A 160 36.53 22.81 -4.16
CA GLY A 160 36.70 22.57 -5.59
C GLY A 160 37.81 21.57 -5.93
N GLU A 161 38.87 21.50 -5.10
CA GLU A 161 39.96 20.54 -5.24
C GLU A 161 39.50 19.14 -4.79
N LYS A 162 38.94 19.03 -3.59
CA LYS A 162 38.51 17.74 -3.01
C LYS A 162 37.36 17.08 -3.77
N ILE A 163 36.38 17.85 -4.26
CA ILE A 163 35.28 17.29 -5.07
C ILE A 163 35.77 16.78 -6.43
N ALA A 164 36.85 17.38 -6.95
CA ALA A 164 37.40 17.03 -8.24
C ALA A 164 38.48 15.94 -8.15
N THR A 165 38.75 15.42 -6.96
CA THR A 165 39.63 14.27 -6.75
C THR A 165 38.80 13.02 -6.42
N LEU A 166 39.00 11.97 -7.22
CA LEU A 166 38.42 10.66 -7.04
C LEU A 166 39.53 9.64 -6.76
N TYR A 167 39.27 8.74 -5.82
CA TYR A 167 40.08 7.55 -5.56
C TYR A 167 39.36 6.31 -6.10
N LEU A 168 40.08 5.42 -6.79
CA LEU A 168 39.60 4.11 -7.23
C LEU A 168 40.37 2.99 -6.50
N SER A 169 39.64 2.02 -5.95
CA SER A 169 40.19 0.88 -5.18
C SER A 169 40.29 -0.36 -6.03
N ASP A 170 39.37 -0.58 -6.94
CA ASP A 170 39.39 -1.74 -7.81
C ASP A 170 38.54 -1.50 -9.04
N ILE A 171 38.88 -2.26 -10.07
CA ILE A 171 38.10 -2.45 -11.28
C ILE A 171 37.95 -3.95 -11.50
N GLU A 172 36.74 -4.40 -11.75
CA GLU A 172 36.42 -5.77 -12.12
C GLU A 172 35.61 -5.78 -13.41
N ILE A 173 35.90 -6.73 -14.30
CA ILE A 173 35.09 -6.96 -15.50
C ILE A 173 34.46 -8.34 -15.38
N ASN A 174 33.18 -8.39 -15.03
CA ASN A 174 32.47 -9.64 -14.90
C ASN A 174 31.65 -9.90 -16.15
N PHE A 175 31.63 -11.17 -16.57
CA PHE A 175 30.53 -11.63 -17.41
C PHE A 175 29.31 -11.80 -16.51
N VAL A 176 28.23 -11.08 -16.81
CA VAL A 176 26.99 -11.20 -16.06
C VAL A 176 26.12 -12.19 -16.83
N HIS A 177 25.72 -13.27 -16.18
CA HIS A 177 24.79 -14.25 -16.74
C HIS A 177 23.37 -13.68 -16.78
N SER A 178 23.20 -12.56 -17.49
CA SER A 178 21.92 -12.01 -17.89
C SER A 178 22.16 -11.39 -19.26
N PRO A 179 22.18 -12.22 -20.32
CA PRO A 179 22.45 -11.70 -21.64
C PRO A 179 21.24 -10.87 -22.05
N ARG A 180 21.42 -9.55 -22.17
CA ARG A 180 20.53 -8.76 -23.03
C ARG A 180 20.79 -9.22 -24.46
N LYS A 181 20.18 -10.35 -24.86
CA LYS A 181 20.27 -10.86 -26.23
C LYS A 181 19.52 -9.90 -27.14
N TYR A 182 20.18 -9.40 -28.17
CA TYR A 182 19.52 -8.63 -29.21
C TYR A 182 19.30 -9.49 -30.45
N PRO A 183 18.17 -9.30 -31.14
CA PRO A 183 17.06 -8.44 -30.73
C PRO A 183 16.22 -9.07 -29.61
N ARG A 184 15.50 -8.26 -28.83
CA ARG A 184 14.63 -8.72 -27.73
C ARG A 184 13.23 -8.16 -27.80
N ILE A 185 12.30 -8.88 -27.20
CA ILE A 185 10.90 -8.46 -27.02
C ILE A 185 10.61 -8.25 -25.53
N SER A 186 9.93 -7.15 -25.20
CA SER A 186 9.59 -6.74 -23.83
C SER A 186 8.15 -6.23 -23.75
N GLY A 187 7.58 -6.22 -22.54
CA GLY A 187 6.25 -5.68 -22.28
C GLY A 187 5.09 -6.62 -22.63
N VAL A 188 5.36 -7.90 -22.88
CA VAL A 188 4.33 -8.93 -23.10
C VAL A 188 3.65 -9.25 -21.76
N PRO A 189 2.35 -8.95 -21.59
CA PRO A 189 1.66 -9.23 -20.33
C PRO A 189 1.37 -10.73 -20.18
N GLY A 190 1.23 -11.21 -18.94
CA GLY A 190 0.83 -12.60 -18.68
C GLY A 190 -0.57 -12.93 -19.20
N THR A 191 -1.48 -11.96 -19.14
CA THR A 191 -2.86 -12.07 -19.63
C THR A 191 -3.32 -10.75 -20.27
N ALA A 192 -4.34 -10.81 -21.12
CA ALA A 192 -4.95 -9.62 -21.74
C ALA A 192 -6.48 -9.66 -21.70
N VAL A 193 -7.12 -8.56 -22.11
CA VAL A 193 -8.58 -8.45 -22.22
C VAL A 193 -8.92 -8.05 -23.64
N GLU A 194 -9.95 -8.69 -24.21
CA GLU A 194 -10.47 -8.36 -25.54
C GLU A 194 -10.73 -6.86 -25.70
N GLY A 195 -10.21 -6.27 -26.77
CA GLY A 195 -10.35 -4.85 -27.07
C GLY A 195 -9.53 -3.89 -26.20
N VAL A 196 -8.84 -4.37 -25.15
CA VAL A 196 -8.00 -3.52 -24.29
C VAL A 196 -6.54 -3.55 -24.79
N PRO A 197 -5.97 -2.40 -25.20
CA PRO A 197 -4.63 -2.36 -25.75
C PRO A 197 -3.54 -2.59 -24.69
N PHE A 198 -2.39 -3.12 -25.13
CA PHE A 198 -1.13 -3.08 -24.39
C PHE A 198 0.05 -2.76 -25.33
N ILE A 199 1.19 -2.39 -24.75
CA ILE A 199 2.39 -1.99 -25.48
C ILE A 199 3.44 -3.09 -25.45
N ILE A 200 3.90 -3.49 -26.63
CA ILE A 200 5.08 -4.34 -26.82
C ILE A 200 6.24 -3.47 -27.32
N GLU A 201 7.43 -3.79 -26.85
CA GLU A 201 8.68 -3.22 -27.33
C GLU A 201 9.53 -4.30 -28.01
N VAL A 202 10.08 -3.98 -29.18
CA VAL A 202 11.18 -4.72 -29.79
C VAL A 202 12.43 -3.84 -29.74
N SER A 203 13.49 -4.31 -29.07
CA SER A 203 14.77 -3.61 -28.99
C SER A 203 15.75 -4.16 -30.03
N SER A 204 16.41 -3.27 -30.78
CA SER A 204 17.44 -3.59 -31.78
C SER A 204 18.61 -2.64 -31.72
N ARG A 205 19.72 -3.00 -32.37
CA ARG A 205 20.91 -2.13 -32.47
C ARG A 205 20.90 -1.20 -33.68
N GLN A 206 20.04 -1.48 -34.64
CA GLN A 206 19.95 -0.72 -35.89
C GLN A 206 18.70 0.17 -35.92
N GLU A 207 18.80 1.30 -36.62
CA GLU A 207 17.88 2.44 -36.48
C GLU A 207 16.49 2.22 -37.07
N LYS A 208 16.36 1.64 -38.28
CA LYS A 208 15.11 1.78 -39.05
C LYS A 208 14.74 0.68 -40.04
N LYS A 209 15.54 -0.38 -40.21
CA LYS A 209 15.21 -1.53 -41.07
C LYS A 209 15.22 -2.88 -40.35
N SER A 210 15.40 -2.86 -39.03
CA SER A 210 15.51 -4.09 -38.26
C SER A 210 14.16 -4.77 -38.08
N VAL A 211 13.09 -4.06 -37.67
CA VAL A 211 11.85 -4.71 -37.20
C VAL A 211 10.68 -4.65 -38.19
N GLU A 212 10.23 -5.81 -38.67
CA GLU A 212 9.03 -5.98 -39.49
C GLU A 212 8.00 -6.89 -38.81
N LEU A 213 6.70 -6.57 -38.92
CA LEU A 213 5.63 -7.46 -38.47
C LEU A 213 5.48 -8.61 -39.48
N LYS A 214 5.83 -9.83 -39.06
CA LYS A 214 5.73 -11.04 -39.89
C LYS A 214 4.30 -11.57 -39.96
N SER A 215 3.64 -11.67 -38.81
CA SER A 215 2.26 -12.13 -38.69
C SER A 215 1.66 -11.77 -37.35
N SER A 216 0.33 -11.69 -37.29
CA SER A 216 -0.43 -11.58 -36.06
C SER A 216 -1.62 -12.53 -36.08
N GLU A 217 -1.91 -13.14 -34.93
CA GLU A 217 -3.05 -14.03 -34.70
C GLU A 217 -3.83 -13.51 -33.50
N ASN A 218 -5.16 -13.37 -33.66
CA ASN A 218 -6.04 -12.78 -32.66
C ASN A 218 -5.60 -11.39 -32.14
N ALA A 219 -4.86 -10.64 -32.98
CA ALA A 219 -4.24 -9.39 -32.58
C ALA A 219 -4.27 -8.35 -33.72
N SER A 220 -4.75 -7.15 -33.41
CA SER A 220 -4.54 -5.96 -34.22
C SER A 220 -3.29 -5.23 -33.71
N VAL A 221 -2.32 -5.01 -34.58
CA VAL A 221 -1.02 -4.44 -34.24
C VAL A 221 -0.83 -3.11 -34.95
N LYS A 222 -0.52 -2.05 -34.19
CA LYS A 222 -0.22 -0.72 -34.72
C LYS A 222 1.16 -0.25 -34.27
N PRO A 223 2.09 0.07 -35.19
CA PRO A 223 3.37 0.67 -34.81
C PRO A 223 3.16 2.07 -34.24
N LEU A 224 3.88 2.40 -33.16
CA LEU A 224 3.83 3.71 -32.50
C LEU A 224 5.09 4.54 -32.75
N GLY A 225 6.10 3.95 -33.38
CA GLY A 225 7.35 4.62 -33.76
C GLY A 225 8.56 4.11 -32.99
N THR A 226 9.72 4.61 -33.41
CA THR A 226 11.05 4.19 -32.95
C THR A 226 11.78 5.36 -32.33
N ALA A 227 12.52 5.12 -31.25
CA ALA A 227 13.49 6.09 -30.75
C ALA A 227 14.74 5.38 -30.21
N PHE A 228 15.87 6.07 -30.25
CA PHE A 228 17.08 5.64 -29.60
C PHE A 228 17.01 5.98 -28.11
N GLU A 229 16.89 4.96 -27.26
CA GLU A 229 16.75 5.07 -25.81
C GLU A 229 17.68 4.06 -25.14
N MET A 230 18.43 4.50 -24.13
CA MET A 230 19.32 3.63 -23.34
C MET A 230 20.34 2.84 -24.16
N GLY A 231 20.86 3.44 -25.24
CA GLY A 231 21.91 2.82 -26.08
C GLY A 231 21.37 1.91 -27.18
N GLU A 232 20.06 1.81 -27.36
CA GLU A 232 19.41 0.91 -28.31
C GLU A 232 18.25 1.60 -29.04
N TYR A 233 17.86 1.06 -30.19
CA TYR A 233 16.62 1.47 -30.86
C TYR A 233 15.44 0.67 -30.33
N LYS A 234 14.45 1.39 -29.79
CA LYS A 234 13.22 0.83 -29.20
C LYS A 234 12.05 1.06 -30.14
N HIS A 235 11.56 -0.01 -30.76
CA HIS A 235 10.41 -0.04 -31.66
C HIS A 235 9.16 -0.43 -30.86
N LEU A 236 8.17 0.46 -30.79
CA LEU A 236 6.97 0.23 -29.99
C LEU A 236 5.77 -0.14 -30.86
N PHE A 237 5.01 -1.13 -30.40
CA PHE A 237 3.80 -1.61 -31.03
C PHE A 237 2.66 -1.63 -30.03
N ARG A 238 1.52 -1.04 -30.40
CA ARG A 238 0.26 -1.20 -29.68
C ARG A 238 -0.43 -2.44 -30.19
N VAL A 239 -0.71 -3.38 -29.30
CA VAL A 239 -1.42 -4.63 -29.61
C VAL A 239 -2.80 -4.60 -28.96
N VAL A 240 -3.83 -4.92 -29.74
CA VAL A 240 -5.22 -5.05 -29.28
C VAL A 240 -5.66 -6.49 -29.53
N PRO A 241 -5.93 -7.29 -28.48
CA PRO A 241 -6.52 -8.62 -28.63
C PRO A 241 -7.92 -8.53 -29.23
N LEU A 242 -8.23 -9.41 -30.18
CA LEU A 242 -9.45 -9.33 -30.99
C LEU A 242 -10.60 -10.22 -30.50
N SER A 243 -10.30 -11.30 -29.80
CA SER A 243 -11.30 -12.27 -29.33
C SER A 243 -10.87 -12.92 -28.03
N ALA A 244 -11.78 -13.00 -27.07
CA ALA A 244 -11.59 -13.73 -25.83
C ALA A 244 -11.46 -15.24 -26.06
N GLY A 245 -10.76 -15.94 -25.15
CA GLY A 245 -10.56 -17.39 -25.17
C GLY A 245 -9.59 -17.92 -26.23
N LYS A 246 -9.00 -17.05 -27.05
CA LYS A 246 -7.99 -17.40 -28.05
C LYS A 246 -6.62 -16.82 -27.67
N VAL A 247 -5.56 -17.54 -28.02
CA VAL A 247 -4.18 -17.06 -27.87
C VAL A 247 -3.99 -15.80 -28.71
N CYS A 248 -3.39 -14.76 -28.15
CA CYS A 248 -3.00 -13.55 -28.87
C CYS A 248 -1.50 -13.63 -29.18
N LYS A 249 -1.14 -13.72 -30.45
CA LYS A 249 0.24 -13.97 -30.88
C LYS A 249 0.68 -12.97 -31.94
N VAL A 250 1.89 -12.45 -31.79
CA VAL A 250 2.49 -11.50 -32.73
C VAL A 250 3.94 -11.89 -33.00
N ASN A 251 4.29 -12.02 -34.28
CA ASN A 251 5.65 -12.38 -34.71
C ASN A 251 6.30 -11.19 -35.42
N PHE A 252 7.52 -10.88 -35.02
CA PHE A 252 8.36 -9.86 -35.65
C PHE A 252 9.58 -10.52 -36.28
N ILE A 253 10.06 -9.96 -37.38
CA ILE A 253 11.41 -10.21 -37.89
C ILE A 253 12.26 -9.05 -37.42
N CYS A 254 13.36 -9.32 -36.73
CA CYS A 254 14.33 -8.34 -36.31
C CYS A 254 15.74 -8.86 -36.54
N ASP A 255 16.58 -8.14 -37.30
CA ASP A 255 17.98 -8.54 -37.55
C ASP A 255 18.10 -10.03 -37.95
N GLU A 256 17.25 -10.48 -38.88
CA GLU A 256 17.08 -11.88 -39.34
C GLU A 256 16.51 -12.88 -38.30
N ALA A 257 16.40 -12.49 -37.03
CA ALA A 257 15.77 -13.29 -35.98
C ALA A 257 14.24 -13.14 -35.98
N VAL A 258 13.52 -14.23 -35.72
CA VAL A 258 12.07 -14.20 -35.50
C VAL A 258 11.79 -14.07 -34.00
N LEU A 259 11.14 -12.98 -33.60
CA LEU A 259 10.72 -12.73 -32.22
C LEU A 259 9.22 -12.95 -32.08
N THR A 260 8.81 -13.70 -31.07
CA THR A 260 7.40 -14.02 -30.81
C THR A 260 6.96 -13.40 -29.49
N ALA A 261 5.87 -12.62 -29.51
CA ALA A 261 5.10 -12.28 -28.33
C ALA A 261 3.82 -13.11 -28.32
N GLU A 262 3.57 -13.80 -27.20
CA GLU A 262 2.40 -14.64 -27.02
C GLU A 262 1.74 -14.34 -25.68
N VAL A 263 0.43 -14.11 -25.71
CA VAL A 263 -0.43 -14.00 -24.52
C VAL A 263 -1.40 -15.18 -24.56
N GLY A 264 -1.18 -16.15 -23.66
CA GLY A 264 -1.93 -17.41 -23.64
C GLY A 264 -3.42 -17.23 -23.32
N THR A 265 -3.75 -16.25 -22.45
CA THR A 265 -5.12 -16.04 -21.97
C THR A 265 -5.61 -14.63 -22.30
N VAL A 266 -6.67 -14.55 -23.11
CA VAL A 266 -7.42 -13.32 -23.40
C VAL A 266 -8.80 -13.43 -22.77
N TYR A 267 -9.09 -12.60 -21.77
CA TYR A 267 -10.37 -12.54 -21.08
C TYR A 267 -11.41 -11.73 -21.86
N SER A 268 -12.68 -12.04 -21.63
CA SER A 268 -13.79 -11.23 -22.12
C SER A 268 -13.83 -9.87 -21.42
N ASN A 269 -14.20 -8.84 -22.16
CA ASN A 269 -14.35 -7.50 -21.62
C ASN A 269 -15.75 -7.32 -21.02
N SER A 270 -15.83 -7.00 -19.73
CA SER A 270 -17.10 -6.72 -19.05
C SER A 270 -17.71 -5.37 -19.42
N GLY A 271 -16.96 -4.50 -20.10
CA GLY A 271 -17.33 -3.12 -20.42
C GLY A 271 -17.18 -2.13 -19.25
N ASN A 272 -16.93 -2.61 -18.03
CA ASN A 272 -16.90 -1.80 -16.80
C ASN A 272 -15.61 -2.00 -15.99
N MET A 273 -14.50 -2.39 -16.64
CA MET A 273 -13.22 -2.58 -15.96
C MET A 273 -12.67 -1.24 -15.46
N GLU A 274 -12.70 -1.03 -14.14
CA GLU A 274 -12.12 0.15 -13.49
C GLU A 274 -10.59 0.18 -13.64
N GLU A 275 -9.98 1.38 -13.62
CA GLU A 275 -8.52 1.52 -13.65
C GLU A 275 -7.89 1.03 -12.33
N LEU A 276 -6.86 0.20 -12.42
CA LEU A 276 -6.00 -0.20 -11.29
C LEU A 276 -4.58 0.33 -11.52
N ILE A 277 -4.08 1.13 -10.57
CA ILE A 277 -2.70 1.63 -10.56
C ILE A 277 -1.92 0.82 -9.53
N THR A 278 -0.92 0.04 -9.94
CA THR A 278 -0.16 -0.78 -9.01
C THR A 278 1.29 -0.99 -9.42
N GLY A 279 2.19 -0.96 -8.44
CA GLY A 279 3.59 -1.29 -8.65
C GLY A 279 4.51 -0.85 -7.51
N PRO A 280 5.80 -1.16 -7.66
CA PRO A 280 6.80 -0.94 -6.63
C PRO A 280 7.19 0.54 -6.49
N GLY A 281 7.85 0.84 -5.38
CA GLY A 281 8.46 2.12 -5.09
C GLY A 281 9.98 2.13 -5.29
N VAL A 282 10.50 3.35 -5.38
CA VAL A 282 11.92 3.66 -5.53
C VAL A 282 12.30 4.81 -4.59
N GLU A 283 12.99 4.45 -3.50
CA GLU A 283 13.29 5.36 -2.39
C GLU A 283 14.77 5.51 -2.09
N THR A 284 15.67 4.68 -2.64
CA THR A 284 17.12 4.85 -2.44
C THR A 284 17.91 4.26 -3.60
N THR A 285 17.85 4.89 -4.78
CA THR A 285 18.58 4.40 -5.96
C THR A 285 19.52 5.46 -6.48
N TYR A 286 20.75 5.07 -6.81
CA TYR A 286 21.62 5.93 -7.59
C TYR A 286 20.99 6.20 -8.95
N TRP A 287 21.00 7.45 -9.45
CA TRP A 287 20.37 7.80 -10.72
C TRP A 287 20.77 6.88 -11.90
N HIS A 288 22.01 6.37 -11.91
CA HIS A 288 22.48 5.44 -12.94
C HIS A 288 21.83 4.04 -12.89
N GLN A 289 21.33 3.60 -11.73
CA GLN A 289 20.62 2.32 -11.54
C GLN A 289 19.10 2.44 -11.77
N LEU A 290 18.55 3.66 -11.67
CA LEU A 290 17.12 3.92 -11.85
C LEU A 290 16.63 3.49 -13.24
N LEU A 291 17.37 3.87 -14.29
CA LEU A 291 16.98 3.60 -15.67
C LEU A 291 16.96 2.09 -15.99
N PRO A 292 18.03 1.31 -15.69
CA PRO A 292 17.99 -0.16 -15.83
C PRO A 292 16.84 -0.83 -15.08
N GLY A 293 16.59 -0.46 -13.82
CA GLY A 293 15.50 -1.06 -13.04
C GLY A 293 14.11 -0.78 -13.62
N ILE A 294 13.95 0.35 -14.29
CA ILE A 294 12.69 0.71 -14.97
C ILE A 294 12.51 -0.04 -16.29
N GLU A 295 13.59 -0.33 -17.00
CA GLU A 295 13.54 -1.25 -18.14
C GLU A 295 13.09 -2.64 -17.71
N ASP A 296 13.68 -3.17 -16.64
CA ASP A 296 13.36 -4.50 -16.15
C ASP A 296 11.94 -4.54 -15.56
N PHE A 297 11.49 -3.47 -14.90
CA PHE A 297 10.10 -3.32 -14.45
C PHE A 297 9.11 -3.49 -15.61
N PHE A 298 9.38 -2.81 -16.74
CA PHE A 298 8.55 -2.92 -17.93
C PHE A 298 8.65 -4.30 -18.58
N ALA A 299 9.87 -4.85 -18.69
CA ALA A 299 10.13 -6.12 -19.35
C ALA A 299 9.48 -7.30 -18.61
N MET A 300 9.58 -7.31 -17.28
CA MET A 300 9.00 -8.36 -16.42
C MET A 300 7.51 -8.16 -16.14
N GLY A 301 6.95 -7.00 -16.50
CA GLY A 301 5.55 -6.66 -16.23
C GLY A 301 5.24 -6.62 -14.73
N THR A 302 6.17 -6.14 -13.91
CA THR A 302 6.08 -6.09 -12.43
C THR A 302 5.19 -4.95 -11.94
N GLY A 303 4.01 -4.79 -12.56
CA GLY A 303 3.05 -3.72 -12.32
C GLY A 303 2.82 -2.84 -13.55
N ASN A 304 2.04 -1.78 -13.36
CA ASN A 304 1.78 -0.76 -14.36
C ASN A 304 2.08 0.67 -13.86
N CYS A 305 2.48 0.81 -12.60
CA CYS A 305 2.90 2.06 -12.00
C CYS A 305 4.30 1.93 -11.40
N ILE A 306 5.04 3.04 -11.39
CA ILE A 306 6.23 3.19 -10.56
C ILE A 306 6.08 4.39 -9.63
N ARG A 307 6.28 4.18 -8.33
CA ARG A 307 6.34 5.28 -7.37
C ARG A 307 7.81 5.70 -7.22
N ILE A 308 8.10 6.98 -7.36
CA ILE A 308 9.45 7.52 -7.21
C ILE A 308 9.40 8.62 -6.16
N SER A 309 10.20 8.46 -5.11
CA SER A 309 10.37 9.49 -4.09
C SER A 309 11.37 10.54 -4.58
N ILE A 310 10.92 11.78 -4.77
CA ILE A 310 11.76 12.88 -5.31
C ILE A 310 12.36 13.77 -4.21
N ASP A 311 11.79 13.76 -2.99
CA ASP A 311 12.21 14.58 -1.84
C ASP A 311 11.93 13.83 -0.52
N ASP A 312 12.76 12.85 -0.20
CA ASP A 312 12.57 11.94 0.94
C ASP A 312 13.48 12.28 2.15
N PHE A 313 13.10 11.83 3.35
CA PHE A 313 14.02 11.67 4.48
C PHE A 313 15.09 10.59 4.18
N LEU A 314 14.70 9.58 3.39
CA LEU A 314 15.52 8.43 2.97
C LEU A 314 16.48 8.72 1.81
N ASN A 315 16.10 9.69 0.98
CA ASN A 315 16.79 10.15 -0.21
C ASN A 315 17.34 11.54 0.05
N ASN A 316 18.64 11.62 0.28
CA ASN A 316 19.39 12.76 -0.21
C ASN A 316 19.79 12.50 -1.67
N LEU A 317 18.83 12.08 -2.52
CA LEU A 317 18.96 12.35 -3.94
C LEU A 317 19.28 13.84 -4.05
N HIS A 318 20.37 14.15 -4.74
CA HIS A 318 20.70 15.52 -5.05
C HIS A 318 19.55 16.18 -5.80
N HIS A 319 19.58 17.50 -5.93
CA HIS A 319 18.67 18.18 -6.85
C HIS A 319 18.88 17.57 -8.24
N ILE A 320 18.02 16.64 -8.66
CA ILE A 320 18.02 16.11 -10.03
C ILE A 320 17.21 17.11 -10.84
N PRO A 321 17.85 17.89 -11.73
CA PRO A 321 17.23 18.93 -12.50
C PRO A 321 16.15 18.33 -13.37
N THR A 322 15.07 19.08 -13.55
CA THR A 322 13.94 18.72 -14.42
C THR A 322 14.38 18.15 -15.78
N PRO A 323 15.41 18.69 -16.48
CA PRO A 323 15.88 18.11 -17.74
C PRO A 323 16.32 16.64 -17.67
N GLN A 324 16.87 16.18 -16.54
CA GLN A 324 17.30 14.79 -16.36
C GLN A 324 16.10 13.85 -16.19
N TRP A 325 14.98 14.33 -15.60
CA TRP A 325 13.75 13.56 -15.50
C TRP A 325 13.05 13.33 -16.84
N ILE A 326 13.23 14.25 -17.81
CA ILE A 326 12.50 14.22 -19.08
C ILE A 326 12.67 12.89 -19.85
N PRO A 327 13.89 12.35 -20.07
CA PRO A 327 14.08 11.04 -20.68
C PRO A 327 13.31 9.92 -19.98
N LEU A 328 13.33 9.91 -18.65
CA LEU A 328 12.64 8.90 -17.86
C LEU A 328 11.11 8.99 -18.00
N ILE A 329 10.55 10.19 -17.87
CA ILE A 329 9.10 10.40 -18.04
C ILE A 329 8.67 10.05 -19.47
N LYS A 330 9.46 10.42 -20.48
CA LYS A 330 9.19 10.02 -21.87
C LYS A 330 9.21 8.50 -22.05
N TYR A 331 10.17 7.82 -21.42
CA TYR A 331 10.26 6.36 -21.44
C TYR A 331 8.96 5.72 -20.92
N LEU A 332 8.46 6.18 -19.76
CA LEU A 332 7.23 5.67 -19.14
C LEU A 332 5.98 5.99 -19.97
N VAL A 333 5.86 7.23 -20.46
CA VAL A 333 4.70 7.70 -21.23
C VAL A 333 4.57 6.94 -22.56
N ARG A 334 5.67 6.73 -23.29
CA ARG A 334 5.67 5.95 -24.54
C ARG A 334 5.17 4.51 -24.34
N ARG A 335 5.34 3.98 -23.13
CA ARG A 335 4.96 2.61 -22.72
C ARG A 335 3.64 2.56 -21.95
N GLU A 336 2.92 3.69 -21.87
CA GLU A 336 1.66 3.85 -21.15
C GLU A 336 1.73 3.39 -19.68
N ARG A 337 2.84 3.70 -18.99
CA ARG A 337 3.04 3.36 -17.57
C ARG A 337 2.72 4.54 -16.68
N TYR A 338 2.00 4.25 -15.60
CA TYR A 338 1.72 5.23 -14.56
C TYR A 338 2.99 5.55 -13.78
N PHE A 339 3.04 6.74 -13.22
CA PHE A 339 4.08 7.11 -12.28
C PHE A 339 3.57 8.07 -11.22
N ALA A 340 4.08 7.93 -10.01
CA ALA A 340 3.88 8.87 -8.93
C ALA A 340 5.22 9.53 -8.59
N LEU A 341 5.24 10.85 -8.49
CA LEU A 341 6.39 11.61 -7.99
C LEU A 341 6.03 12.14 -6.61
N GLN A 342 6.57 11.51 -5.58
CA GLN A 342 6.18 11.77 -4.21
C GLN A 342 7.13 12.75 -3.53
N ARG A 343 6.54 13.80 -2.95
CA ARG A 343 7.20 14.72 -2.02
C ARG A 343 6.88 14.26 -0.60
N ILE A 344 7.89 13.77 0.11
CA ILE A 344 7.74 13.38 1.52
C ILE A 344 8.10 14.57 2.43
N ARG A 345 8.96 15.49 1.98
CA ARG A 345 9.23 16.76 2.66
C ARG A 345 8.28 17.90 2.24
N VAL A 346 8.00 18.77 3.22
CA VAL A 346 7.24 20.03 3.09
C VAL A 346 7.94 21.00 2.09
N PRO A 347 7.23 21.84 1.31
CA PRO A 347 7.72 22.62 0.17
C PRO A 347 9.00 23.44 0.40
N HIS A 348 9.27 23.89 1.62
CA HIS A 348 10.48 24.67 1.92
C HIS A 348 11.78 23.85 1.79
N TYR A 349 11.69 22.52 1.68
CA TYR A 349 12.84 21.62 1.54
C TYR A 349 12.82 20.78 0.25
N SER A 350 11.79 20.92 -0.60
CA SER A 350 11.69 20.22 -1.87
C SER A 350 12.70 20.81 -2.86
N LYS A 351 13.57 19.97 -3.41
CA LYS A 351 14.59 20.39 -4.37
C LYS A 351 13.93 20.68 -5.74
N ILE A 352 12.93 19.90 -6.16
CA ILE A 352 12.19 20.15 -7.41
C ILE A 352 11.12 21.23 -7.18
N GLN A 353 11.26 22.37 -7.84
CA GLN A 353 10.30 23.48 -7.74
C GLN A 353 8.90 23.08 -8.23
N HIS A 354 7.86 23.71 -7.70
CA HIS A 354 6.45 23.39 -8.04
C HIS A 354 6.14 23.51 -9.54
N LYS A 355 6.68 24.54 -10.21
CA LYS A 355 6.56 24.74 -11.66
C LYS A 355 7.18 23.59 -12.47
N ASP A 356 8.29 23.05 -11.97
CA ASP A 356 9.04 21.99 -12.62
C ASP A 356 8.37 20.63 -12.44
N LEU A 357 7.83 20.37 -11.24
CA LEU A 357 6.99 19.21 -11.00
C LEU A 357 5.72 19.25 -11.87
N LYS A 358 5.08 20.42 -12.01
CA LYS A 358 3.94 20.58 -12.93
C LYS A 358 4.32 20.20 -14.36
N LYS A 359 5.49 20.64 -14.84
CA LYS A 359 5.96 20.30 -16.19
C LYS A 359 6.11 18.79 -16.38
N LEU A 360 6.65 18.08 -15.38
CA LEU A 360 6.75 16.61 -15.42
C LEU A 360 5.38 15.93 -15.37
N ALA A 361 4.45 16.45 -14.55
CA ALA A 361 3.08 15.96 -14.48
C ALA A 361 2.32 16.18 -15.81
N ASP A 362 2.44 17.37 -16.42
CA ASP A 362 1.85 17.69 -17.72
C ASP A 362 2.34 16.76 -18.83
N MET A 363 3.63 16.39 -18.80
CA MET A 363 4.19 15.39 -19.73
C MET A 363 3.58 13.99 -19.53
N GLY A 364 3.27 13.62 -18.28
CA GLY A 364 2.59 12.36 -17.96
C GLY A 364 1.10 12.36 -18.31
N GLY A 365 0.45 13.52 -18.22
CA GLY A 365 -1.00 13.66 -18.37
C GLY A 365 -1.73 12.70 -17.43
N LYS A 366 -2.64 11.89 -17.98
CA LYS A 366 -3.41 10.89 -17.21
C LYS A 366 -2.57 9.80 -16.52
N LEU A 367 -1.32 9.59 -16.98
CA LEU A 367 -0.42 8.58 -16.41
C LEU A 367 0.26 9.07 -15.14
N PHE A 368 0.17 10.36 -14.82
CA PHE A 368 0.62 10.86 -13.53
C PHE A 368 -0.41 10.49 -12.45
N ALA A 369 -0.04 9.54 -11.58
CA ALA A 369 -0.92 8.98 -10.55
C ALA A 369 -1.32 10.00 -9.48
N GLY A 370 -0.56 11.09 -9.37
CA GLY A 370 -0.85 12.24 -8.54
C GLY A 370 0.35 12.69 -7.72
N VAL A 371 0.22 13.84 -7.10
CA VAL A 371 1.19 14.38 -6.15
C VAL A 371 0.68 14.17 -4.72
N SER A 372 1.56 13.72 -3.83
CA SER A 372 1.18 13.32 -2.47
C SER A 372 1.27 14.47 -1.46
N ILE A 373 0.30 14.54 -0.56
CA ILE A 373 0.47 15.15 0.77
C ILE A 373 0.90 14.01 1.72
N ALA A 374 2.15 14.03 2.15
CA ALA A 374 2.70 13.01 3.05
C ALA A 374 2.33 13.29 4.51
N GLU A 375 1.85 12.24 5.19
CA GLU A 375 1.64 12.11 6.62
C GLU A 375 1.01 13.33 7.33
N PRO A 376 -0.08 13.92 6.79
CA PRO A 376 -0.68 15.08 7.42
C PRO A 376 -1.13 14.79 8.86
N VAL A 377 -1.46 13.55 9.21
CA VAL A 377 -1.78 13.13 10.59
C VAL A 377 -0.73 13.52 11.63
N LEU A 378 0.55 13.66 11.24
CA LEU A 378 1.63 14.04 12.16
C LEU A 378 1.41 15.42 12.79
N PHE A 379 0.53 16.24 12.23
CA PHE A 379 0.01 17.44 12.89
C PHE A 379 -0.38 17.16 14.36
N PHE A 380 -1.07 16.04 14.63
CA PHE A 380 -1.52 15.71 15.97
C PHE A 380 -0.39 15.28 16.92
N ALA A 381 0.73 14.77 16.40
CA ALA A 381 1.90 14.42 17.19
C ALA A 381 2.73 15.66 17.58
N HIS A 382 2.81 16.64 16.68
CA HIS A 382 3.69 17.80 16.80
C HIS A 382 3.03 19.07 17.39
N ASP A 383 1.74 19.04 17.70
CA ASP A 383 1.02 20.15 18.35
C ASP A 383 0.82 19.89 19.86
N PRO A 384 1.79 20.26 20.72
CA PRO A 384 1.68 20.09 22.16
C PRO A 384 0.66 21.04 22.80
N ALA A 385 0.35 22.19 22.19
CA ALA A 385 -0.68 23.11 22.67
C ALA A 385 -2.08 22.54 22.43
N GLY A 386 -2.30 21.94 21.26
CA GLY A 386 -3.54 21.23 20.90
C GLY A 386 -3.89 20.07 21.85
N LYS A 387 -2.91 19.51 22.60
CA LYS A 387 -3.14 18.45 23.62
C LYS A 387 -4.03 18.89 24.79
N GLN A 388 -4.32 20.18 24.93
CA GLN A 388 -5.15 20.76 25.99
C GLN A 388 -6.44 21.41 25.44
N GLU A 389 -6.62 21.41 24.12
CA GLU A 389 -7.73 22.09 23.45
C GLU A 389 -8.93 21.17 23.19
N ASP A 390 -10.09 21.78 23.03
CA ASP A 390 -11.33 21.14 22.58
C ASP A 390 -11.13 20.37 21.25
N LEU A 391 -11.69 19.16 21.18
CA LEU A 391 -11.45 18.25 20.06
C LEU A 391 -12.00 18.83 18.73
N GLY A 392 -13.11 19.57 18.78
CA GLY A 392 -13.63 20.30 17.63
C GLY A 392 -12.69 21.40 17.16
N LYS A 393 -12.17 22.22 18.08
CA LYS A 393 -11.15 23.25 17.76
C LYS A 393 -9.89 22.63 17.17
N ARG A 394 -9.45 21.49 17.70
CA ARG A 394 -8.28 20.76 17.21
C ARG A 394 -8.49 20.20 15.81
N ILE A 395 -9.67 19.64 15.53
CA ILE A 395 -10.04 19.17 14.19
C ILE A 395 -10.16 20.35 13.20
N ASP A 396 -10.68 21.50 13.62
CA ASP A 396 -10.72 22.69 12.77
C ASP A 396 -9.32 23.25 12.47
N ALA A 397 -8.43 23.29 13.47
CA ALA A 397 -7.03 23.64 13.27
C ALA A 397 -6.36 22.66 12.29
N TYR A 398 -6.63 21.36 12.44
CA TYR A 398 -6.16 20.33 11.52
C TYR A 398 -6.69 20.51 10.10
N LYS A 399 -7.98 20.76 9.92
CA LYS A 399 -8.60 21.02 8.61
C LYS A 399 -8.02 22.26 7.95
N LYS A 400 -7.72 23.31 8.72
CA LYS A 400 -7.04 24.52 8.22
C LYS A 400 -5.61 24.21 7.79
N TYR A 401 -4.87 23.42 8.58
CA TYR A 401 -3.54 22.94 8.21
C TYR A 401 -3.59 22.11 6.92
N PHE A 402 -4.48 21.13 6.84
CA PHE A 402 -4.61 20.26 5.67
C PHE A 402 -4.99 21.04 4.41
N ARG A 403 -5.93 22.00 4.50
CA ARG A 403 -6.30 22.87 3.37
C ARG A 403 -5.09 23.64 2.84
N LYS A 404 -4.28 24.22 3.73
CA LYS A 404 -3.05 24.92 3.35
C LYS A 404 -2.07 23.97 2.63
N ARG A 405 -1.87 22.75 3.17
CA ARG A 405 -1.01 21.73 2.53
C ARG A 405 -1.54 21.31 1.16
N LEU A 406 -2.87 21.19 1.02
CA LEU A 406 -3.52 20.88 -0.24
C LEU A 406 -3.29 21.99 -1.28
N GLU A 407 -3.48 23.25 -0.91
CA GLU A 407 -3.21 24.41 -1.78
C GLU A 407 -1.75 24.48 -2.22
N GLU A 408 -0.80 24.22 -1.31
CA GLU A 408 0.64 24.21 -1.59
C GLU A 408 1.06 23.09 -2.55
N VAL A 409 0.38 21.95 -2.51
CA VAL A 409 0.74 20.74 -3.27
C VAL A 409 -0.07 20.60 -4.56
N ARG A 410 -1.27 21.20 -4.66
CA ARG A 410 -2.13 21.10 -5.84
C ARG A 410 -1.41 21.55 -7.10
N LEU A 411 -1.43 20.68 -8.11
CA LEU A 411 -1.04 20.99 -9.48
C LEU A 411 -2.34 21.12 -10.30
N PRO A 412 -2.61 22.28 -10.93
CA PRO A 412 -3.81 22.45 -11.75
C PRO A 412 -3.89 21.38 -12.85
N GLY A 413 -5.05 20.72 -12.95
CA GLY A 413 -5.31 19.64 -13.92
C GLY A 413 -4.86 18.24 -13.49
N HIS A 414 -4.20 18.09 -12.35
CA HIS A 414 -3.66 16.80 -11.87
C HIS A 414 -4.24 16.38 -10.53
N LYS A 415 -4.26 15.07 -10.27
CA LYS A 415 -4.75 14.49 -9.02
C LYS A 415 -3.83 14.84 -7.84
N VAL A 416 -4.42 15.12 -6.69
CA VAL A 416 -3.72 15.13 -5.40
C VAL A 416 -4.11 13.90 -4.61
N VAL A 417 -3.10 13.20 -4.13
CA VAL A 417 -3.25 12.02 -3.29
C VAL A 417 -2.71 12.31 -1.89
N THR A 418 -3.10 11.52 -0.90
CA THR A 418 -2.39 11.48 0.39
C THR A 418 -1.38 10.35 0.38
N PHE A 419 -0.57 10.29 1.42
CA PHE A 419 0.16 9.10 1.84
C PHE A 419 0.15 9.15 3.37
N ASP A 420 -0.72 8.38 4.02
CA ASP A 420 -0.98 8.59 5.44
C ASP A 420 -1.55 7.36 6.17
N SER A 421 -1.03 7.06 7.37
CA SER A 421 -1.51 5.99 8.27
C SER A 421 -2.63 6.49 9.19
N SER A 422 -3.69 7.03 8.58
CA SER A 422 -4.71 7.80 9.30
C SER A 422 -6.11 7.69 8.69
N GLY A 423 -6.50 6.51 8.19
CA GLY A 423 -7.74 6.31 7.43
C GLY A 423 -8.98 6.90 8.12
N GLY A 424 -9.02 6.93 9.46
CA GLY A 424 -10.09 7.56 10.23
C GLY A 424 -10.38 9.03 9.90
N MET A 425 -9.38 9.75 9.39
CA MET A 425 -9.47 11.16 8.97
C MET A 425 -9.85 11.33 7.49
N CYS A 426 -9.91 10.24 6.71
CA CYS A 426 -10.13 10.25 5.27
C CYS A 426 -11.38 11.03 4.85
N GLY A 427 -12.47 10.95 5.62
CA GLY A 427 -13.67 11.73 5.32
C GLY A 427 -13.46 13.24 5.37
N HIS A 428 -12.60 13.75 6.27
CA HIS A 428 -12.24 15.17 6.29
C HIS A 428 -11.41 15.55 5.07
N TYR A 429 -10.52 14.67 4.59
CA TYR A 429 -9.72 14.95 3.40
C TYR A 429 -10.57 15.12 2.16
N TYR A 430 -11.54 14.22 1.94
CA TYR A 430 -12.44 14.31 0.78
C TYR A 430 -13.32 15.55 0.83
N GLN A 431 -13.81 15.96 2.01
CA GLN A 431 -14.54 17.23 2.17
C GLN A 431 -13.70 18.44 1.77
N LEU A 432 -12.39 18.40 2.02
CA LEU A 432 -11.48 19.49 1.71
C LEU A 432 -11.01 19.48 0.25
N GLY A 433 -11.43 18.49 -0.55
CA GLY A 433 -11.15 18.43 -1.98
C GLY A 433 -10.00 17.50 -2.39
N LEU A 434 -9.63 16.54 -1.54
CA LEU A 434 -8.71 15.46 -1.92
C LEU A 434 -9.31 14.61 -3.07
N ASP A 435 -8.46 14.15 -4.00
CA ASP A 435 -8.92 13.28 -5.10
C ASP A 435 -8.90 11.80 -4.71
N VAL A 436 -7.83 11.32 -4.07
CA VAL A 436 -7.66 9.91 -3.68
C VAL A 436 -6.92 9.80 -2.35
N GLN A 437 -7.49 9.09 -1.38
CA GLN A 437 -6.77 8.68 -0.17
C GLN A 437 -5.88 7.48 -0.48
N ILE A 438 -4.59 7.56 -0.15
CA ILE A 438 -3.69 6.40 -0.12
C ILE A 438 -3.34 6.12 1.35
N SER A 439 -4.01 5.13 1.94
CA SER A 439 -3.75 4.73 3.31
C SER A 439 -2.42 3.98 3.41
N GLU A 440 -1.56 4.41 4.31
CA GLU A 440 -0.41 3.62 4.69
C GLU A 440 -0.89 2.43 5.53
N ILE A 441 -0.59 1.22 5.05
CA ILE A 441 -0.96 -0.05 5.70
C ILE A 441 0.27 -0.78 6.20
N ALA A 442 0.09 -1.58 7.25
CA ALA A 442 1.08 -2.25 8.09
C ALA A 442 1.63 -1.51 9.33
N PRO A 443 1.60 -0.16 9.48
CA PRO A 443 1.89 0.51 10.75
C PRO A 443 0.85 0.23 11.84
N ALA A 444 -0.39 -0.13 11.49
CA ALA A 444 -1.51 -0.44 12.40
C ALA A 444 -2.25 -1.75 12.01
N CYS A 445 -3.56 -1.85 12.29
CA CYS A 445 -4.43 -2.92 11.81
C CYS A 445 -4.89 -2.58 10.38
N ASN A 446 -4.45 -3.31 9.36
CA ASN A 446 -4.66 -2.96 7.95
C ASN A 446 -6.15 -2.92 7.59
N ILE A 447 -6.93 -3.89 8.09
CA ILE A 447 -8.36 -3.94 7.81
C ILE A 447 -9.12 -2.74 8.38
N LEU A 448 -8.61 -2.06 9.41
CA LEU A 448 -9.16 -0.79 9.89
C LEU A 448 -8.96 0.32 8.85
N GLU A 449 -7.74 0.46 8.34
CA GLU A 449 -7.39 1.44 7.31
C GLU A 449 -8.25 1.26 6.05
N GLU A 450 -8.43 0.00 5.62
CA GLU A 450 -9.32 -0.34 4.51
C GLU A 450 -10.77 0.03 4.82
N SER A 451 -11.26 -0.25 6.03
CA SER A 451 -12.64 0.06 6.45
C SER A 451 -12.92 1.56 6.47
N CYS A 452 -11.96 2.35 6.95
CA CYS A 452 -12.04 3.81 6.95
C CYS A 452 -11.98 4.41 5.55
N SER A 453 -10.99 4.01 4.77
CA SER A 453 -10.77 4.58 3.44
C SER A 453 -11.86 4.19 2.46
N ARG A 454 -12.32 2.93 2.49
CA ARG A 454 -13.47 2.47 1.69
C ARG A 454 -14.77 3.15 2.11
N GLY A 455 -15.04 3.22 3.41
CA GLY A 455 -16.26 3.84 3.94
C GLY A 455 -16.36 5.32 3.57
N ALA A 456 -15.27 6.08 3.76
CA ALA A 456 -15.17 7.48 3.35
C ALA A 456 -15.23 7.65 1.82
N ALA A 457 -14.46 6.89 1.05
CA ALA A 457 -14.44 7.01 -0.40
C ALA A 457 -15.82 6.72 -1.02
N SER A 458 -16.49 5.68 -0.54
CA SER A 458 -17.85 5.35 -0.96
C SER A 458 -18.85 6.44 -0.57
N ALA A 459 -18.73 7.06 0.61
CA ALA A 459 -19.60 8.16 1.02
C ALA A 459 -19.47 9.42 0.16
N PHE A 460 -18.28 9.67 -0.41
CA PHE A 460 -18.00 10.84 -1.26
C PHE A 460 -17.94 10.52 -2.76
N GLY A 461 -18.19 9.27 -3.18
CA GLY A 461 -18.09 8.86 -4.59
C GLY A 461 -16.67 8.99 -5.16
N LYS A 462 -15.66 8.70 -4.34
CA LYS A 462 -14.22 8.81 -4.66
C LYS A 462 -13.58 7.42 -4.75
N GLN A 463 -12.38 7.36 -5.33
CA GLN A 463 -11.50 6.19 -5.28
C GLN A 463 -10.59 6.29 -4.06
N TRP A 464 -10.07 5.14 -3.61
CA TRP A 464 -9.04 5.07 -2.58
C TRP A 464 -7.98 4.03 -2.95
N GLY A 465 -6.88 4.04 -2.22
CA GLY A 465 -5.76 3.15 -2.39
C GLY A 465 -4.99 2.90 -1.11
N VAL A 466 -3.93 2.12 -1.23
CA VAL A 466 -3.01 1.82 -0.15
C VAL A 466 -1.57 2.03 -0.59
N ALA A 467 -0.74 2.34 0.39
CA ALA A 467 0.69 2.20 0.28
C ALA A 467 1.27 1.38 1.43
N THR A 468 2.28 0.56 1.17
CA THR A 468 2.96 -0.20 2.22
C THR A 468 4.45 0.01 2.13
N ALA A 469 5.07 0.25 3.27
CA ALA A 469 6.52 0.28 3.34
C ALA A 469 7.10 -1.13 3.44
N MET A 470 7.64 -1.62 2.33
CA MET A 470 8.27 -2.94 2.30
C MET A 470 9.44 -3.04 3.28
N HIS A 471 10.22 -1.97 3.40
CA HIS A 471 11.39 -1.96 4.25
C HIS A 471 11.03 -2.09 5.73
N TRP A 472 9.97 -1.42 6.19
CA TRP A 472 9.49 -1.52 7.57
C TRP A 472 8.75 -2.83 7.88
N TYR A 473 7.87 -3.28 6.97
CA TYR A 473 6.85 -4.27 7.32
C TYR A 473 6.98 -5.61 6.59
N SER A 474 7.67 -5.59 5.45
CA SER A 474 7.91 -6.78 4.64
C SER A 474 9.37 -7.27 4.72
N GLY A 475 10.27 -6.61 5.46
CA GLY A 475 11.63 -7.13 5.74
C GLY A 475 12.76 -6.60 4.83
N GLN A 476 12.53 -5.52 4.06
CA GLN A 476 13.58 -4.86 3.27
C GLN A 476 14.45 -3.85 4.07
N GLY A 477 14.21 -3.67 5.37
CA GLY A 477 14.97 -2.72 6.22
C GLY A 477 14.59 -2.74 7.70
N ALA A 478 14.01 -3.84 8.20
CA ALA A 478 13.60 -4.01 9.58
C ALA A 478 14.30 -5.22 10.21
N GLN A 479 14.15 -5.38 11.52
CA GLN A 479 14.62 -6.45 12.43
C GLN A 479 14.41 -7.92 11.99
N TYR A 480 14.00 -8.20 10.74
CA TYR A 480 13.54 -9.49 10.24
C TYR A 480 14.14 -9.85 8.88
N ALA A 481 14.45 -11.13 8.68
CA ALA A 481 14.84 -11.67 7.37
C ALA A 481 13.69 -11.55 6.34
N TYR A 482 14.04 -11.40 5.06
CA TYR A 482 13.09 -11.34 3.96
C TYR A 482 12.87 -12.74 3.39
N ASP A 483 11.84 -13.43 3.89
CA ASP A 483 11.54 -14.84 3.64
C ASP A 483 10.19 -15.05 2.90
N ASP A 484 9.80 -16.30 2.71
CA ASP A 484 8.53 -16.67 2.06
C ASP A 484 7.30 -16.15 2.80
N ALA A 485 7.34 -16.05 4.13
CA ALA A 485 6.22 -15.51 4.91
C ALA A 485 6.04 -14.01 4.62
N ARG A 486 7.13 -13.27 4.44
CA ARG A 486 7.10 -11.87 4.03
C ARG A 486 6.63 -11.67 2.60
N VAL A 487 7.05 -12.52 1.67
CA VAL A 487 6.51 -12.54 0.30
C VAL A 487 5.01 -12.82 0.31
N CYS A 488 4.57 -13.77 1.14
CA CYS A 488 3.15 -14.07 1.33
C CYS A 488 2.38 -12.89 1.91
N TYR A 489 2.93 -12.20 2.91
CA TYR A 489 2.31 -10.99 3.48
C TYR A 489 2.15 -9.88 2.43
N ALA A 490 3.19 -9.67 1.63
CA ALA A 490 3.17 -8.75 0.50
C ALA A 490 2.03 -9.04 -0.48
N TRP A 491 1.85 -10.31 -0.88
CA TRP A 491 0.74 -10.71 -1.74
C TRP A 491 -0.61 -10.54 -1.03
N LEU A 492 -0.70 -10.91 0.25
CA LEU A 492 -1.93 -10.74 1.03
C LEU A 492 -2.36 -9.27 1.05
N VAL A 493 -1.42 -8.35 1.26
CA VAL A 493 -1.67 -6.91 1.19
C VAL A 493 -2.28 -6.50 -0.14
N MET A 494 -1.68 -6.93 -1.26
CA MET A 494 -2.15 -6.58 -2.60
C MET A 494 -3.58 -7.11 -2.87
N PHE A 495 -3.80 -8.40 -2.67
CA PHE A 495 -5.08 -9.05 -2.97
C PHE A 495 -6.19 -8.60 -2.02
N HIS A 496 -5.91 -8.52 -0.71
CA HIS A 496 -6.90 -8.09 0.27
C HIS A 496 -7.34 -6.64 0.03
N SER A 497 -6.38 -5.72 -0.22
CA SER A 497 -6.70 -4.32 -0.50
C SER A 497 -7.52 -4.17 -1.79
N TYR A 498 -7.18 -4.90 -2.85
CA TYR A 498 -7.94 -4.90 -4.10
C TYR A 498 -9.37 -5.43 -3.92
N LEU A 499 -9.53 -6.51 -3.15
CA LEU A 499 -10.83 -7.08 -2.80
C LEU A 499 -11.64 -6.17 -1.86
N ALA A 500 -10.97 -5.38 -1.01
CA ALA A 500 -11.61 -4.29 -0.28
C ALA A 500 -12.01 -3.13 -1.21
N GLY A 501 -11.61 -3.11 -2.48
CA GLY A 501 -11.98 -2.07 -3.44
C GLY A 501 -10.94 -0.98 -3.65
N ALA A 502 -9.70 -1.16 -3.18
CA ALA A 502 -8.60 -0.26 -3.51
C ALA A 502 -8.32 -0.28 -5.02
N ARG A 503 -7.99 0.89 -5.57
CA ARG A 503 -7.64 1.08 -7.00
C ARG A 503 -6.28 1.71 -7.23
N GLN A 504 -5.59 2.06 -6.16
CA GLN A 504 -4.16 2.38 -6.19
C GLN A 504 -3.46 1.52 -5.13
N ILE A 505 -2.49 0.70 -5.52
CA ILE A 505 -1.75 -0.19 -4.62
C ILE A 505 -0.27 -0.01 -4.92
N LEU A 506 0.34 0.92 -4.19
CA LEU A 506 1.71 1.38 -4.41
C LEU A 506 2.60 0.89 -3.27
N TRP A 507 3.86 0.61 -3.52
CA TRP A 507 4.78 0.26 -2.44
C TRP A 507 5.77 1.39 -2.15
N GLU A 508 6.25 1.46 -0.91
CA GLU A 508 7.55 2.02 -0.58
C GLU A 508 8.57 0.91 -0.63
N GLY A 509 9.43 0.93 -1.62
CA GLY A 509 10.44 -0.10 -1.87
C GLY A 509 9.97 -1.14 -2.86
N GLY A 510 10.75 -2.20 -2.92
CA GLY A 510 10.47 -3.37 -3.76
C GLY A 510 11.12 -3.35 -5.13
N MET A 511 11.57 -2.20 -5.62
CA MET A 511 12.42 -2.18 -6.81
C MET A 511 13.90 -2.41 -6.48
N PHE A 512 14.41 -1.86 -5.36
CA PHE A 512 15.82 -1.97 -4.95
C PHE A 512 15.99 -2.23 -3.44
N ASP A 513 17.25 -2.39 -3.03
CA ASP A 513 17.68 -2.44 -1.63
C ASP A 513 17.54 -1.05 -0.97
N ASN A 514 16.78 -0.99 0.13
CA ASN A 514 16.59 0.22 0.95
C ASN A 514 17.36 0.14 2.29
N LEU A 515 18.22 -0.87 2.49
CA LEU A 515 18.80 -1.21 3.80
C LEU A 515 19.61 -0.11 4.52
N PRO A 516 20.41 0.77 3.89
CA PRO A 516 21.39 1.51 4.69
C PRO A 516 20.83 2.73 5.42
N VAL A 517 19.50 2.97 5.51
CA VAL A 517 18.97 4.20 6.10
C VAL A 517 18.37 4.04 7.50
N TYR A 518 18.05 2.81 7.94
CA TYR A 518 17.52 2.57 9.28
C TYR A 518 18.34 1.52 10.04
N ASN A 519 19.49 1.95 10.57
CA ASN A 519 20.46 1.17 11.37
C ASN A 519 19.93 0.72 12.76
N PHE A 520 18.63 0.62 12.98
CA PHE A 520 18.12 0.15 14.27
C PHE A 520 18.12 -1.38 14.32
N ILE A 521 19.24 -1.93 14.79
CA ILE A 521 19.41 -3.32 15.26
C ILE A 521 19.40 -4.35 14.11
N LEU A 522 20.53 -4.47 13.41
CA LEU A 522 20.81 -5.60 12.52
C LEU A 522 21.72 -6.59 13.24
N SER A 523 21.32 -7.86 13.30
CA SER A 523 22.19 -8.95 13.79
C SER A 523 23.37 -9.15 12.85
N GLU A 524 24.50 -9.67 13.35
CA GLU A 524 25.71 -9.96 12.57
C GLU A 524 25.46 -10.80 11.30
N GLU A 525 24.40 -11.62 11.30
CA GLU A 525 23.93 -12.39 10.14
C GLU A 525 23.24 -11.51 9.08
N SER A 526 22.52 -10.46 9.51
CA SER A 526 21.87 -9.47 8.63
C SER A 526 22.91 -8.63 7.89
N TRP A 527 24.12 -8.46 8.46
CA TRP A 527 25.25 -7.76 7.85
C TRP A 527 25.90 -8.51 6.69
N ARG A 528 25.60 -9.79 6.46
CA ARG A 528 26.23 -10.56 5.36
C ARG A 528 25.45 -10.45 4.04
N ASP A 529 24.29 -9.79 4.06
CA ASP A 529 23.26 -9.86 3.03
C ASP A 529 23.14 -8.57 2.16
N PHE A 530 24.08 -7.61 2.28
CA PHE A 530 24.10 -6.27 1.62
C PHE A 530 24.03 -6.27 0.08
N GLY A 531 23.96 -7.44 -0.55
CA GLY A 531 23.87 -7.59 -1.99
C GLY A 531 22.45 -7.87 -2.47
N ARG A 532 21.37 -7.35 -1.85
CA ARG A 532 20.00 -7.55 -2.36
C ARG A 532 19.78 -6.74 -3.64
N ARG A 533 20.46 -7.19 -4.68
CA ARG A 533 20.37 -6.75 -6.07
C ARG A 533 18.94 -6.86 -6.56
N TYR A 534 18.66 -6.13 -7.64
CA TYR A 534 17.41 -6.23 -8.37
C TYR A 534 16.99 -7.70 -8.64
N ASP A 535 17.94 -8.59 -8.91
CA ASP A 535 17.72 -10.01 -9.22
C ASP A 535 17.57 -10.93 -8.00
N HIS A 536 17.52 -10.41 -6.75
CA HIS A 536 17.36 -11.26 -5.56
C HIS A 536 16.06 -12.09 -5.65
N PRO A 537 16.11 -13.44 -5.53
CA PRO A 537 14.97 -14.31 -5.80
C PRO A 537 13.70 -13.97 -5.02
N MET A 538 13.83 -13.63 -3.73
CA MET A 538 12.66 -13.26 -2.93
C MET A 538 12.05 -11.90 -3.34
N LEU A 539 12.88 -10.94 -3.79
CA LEU A 539 12.37 -9.65 -4.26
C LEU A 539 11.68 -9.81 -5.62
N VAL A 540 12.25 -10.64 -6.50
CA VAL A 540 11.60 -11.06 -7.74
C VAL A 540 10.24 -11.70 -7.43
N LYS A 541 10.19 -12.69 -6.53
CA LYS A 541 8.95 -13.36 -6.11
C LYS A 541 7.92 -12.40 -5.52
N ALA A 542 8.35 -11.41 -4.75
CA ALA A 542 7.44 -10.38 -4.25
C ALA A 542 6.86 -9.51 -5.37
N ARG A 543 7.70 -9.06 -6.31
CA ARG A 543 7.27 -8.27 -7.48
C ARG A 543 6.37 -9.03 -8.44
N GLU A 544 6.48 -10.37 -8.51
CA GLU A 544 5.49 -11.19 -9.22
C GLU A 544 4.06 -10.97 -8.70
N GLY A 545 3.90 -10.57 -7.44
CA GLY A 545 2.61 -10.21 -6.85
C GLY A 545 1.90 -9.11 -7.63
N PHE A 546 2.61 -8.10 -8.11
CA PHE A 546 2.02 -7.01 -8.92
C PHE A 546 1.51 -7.51 -10.27
N ARG A 547 2.28 -8.38 -10.93
CA ARG A 547 1.88 -9.01 -12.19
C ARG A 547 0.63 -9.87 -11.97
N LYS A 548 0.64 -10.72 -10.95
CA LYS A 548 -0.51 -11.56 -10.57
C LYS A 548 -1.73 -10.70 -10.24
N LEU A 549 -1.57 -9.60 -9.51
CA LEU A 549 -2.67 -8.70 -9.21
C LEU A 549 -3.28 -8.10 -10.49
N LEU A 550 -2.47 -7.69 -11.46
CA LEU A 550 -2.96 -7.21 -12.76
C LEU A 550 -3.68 -8.31 -13.56
N ASP A 551 -3.16 -9.54 -13.53
CA ASP A 551 -3.81 -10.69 -14.18
C ASP A 551 -5.15 -11.01 -13.51
N PHE A 552 -5.22 -10.95 -12.17
CA PHE A 552 -6.45 -11.08 -11.39
C PHE A 552 -7.46 -9.98 -11.72
N HIS A 553 -7.00 -8.73 -11.80
CA HIS A 553 -7.84 -7.59 -12.15
C HIS A 553 -8.46 -7.74 -13.55
N ARG A 554 -7.68 -8.21 -14.54
CA ARG A 554 -8.15 -8.47 -15.91
C ARG A 554 -9.14 -9.64 -15.97
N ALA A 555 -8.91 -10.70 -15.18
CA ALA A 555 -9.83 -11.83 -15.10
C ALA A 555 -11.15 -11.40 -14.45
N GLN A 556 -11.08 -10.75 -13.29
CA GLN A 556 -12.24 -10.56 -12.43
C GLN A 556 -13.03 -9.27 -12.69
N GLN A 557 -12.35 -8.19 -13.11
CA GLN A 557 -12.96 -6.89 -13.46
C GLN A 557 -14.02 -6.46 -12.41
N LEU A 558 -13.63 -6.50 -11.13
CA LEU A 558 -14.53 -6.26 -10.01
C LEU A 558 -14.89 -4.77 -9.89
N SER A 559 -16.15 -4.50 -9.55
CA SER A 559 -16.63 -3.20 -9.09
C SER A 559 -16.22 -2.95 -7.63
N SER A 560 -16.85 -1.97 -6.96
CA SER A 560 -16.79 -1.86 -5.49
C SER A 560 -17.47 -3.05 -4.81
N PRO A 561 -16.95 -3.53 -3.66
CA PRO A 561 -17.59 -4.61 -2.90
C PRO A 561 -18.88 -4.14 -2.22
N THR A 562 -19.78 -5.08 -1.95
CA THR A 562 -20.99 -4.87 -1.16
C THR A 562 -20.64 -4.93 0.33
N VAL A 563 -20.99 -3.90 1.09
CA VAL A 563 -20.78 -3.79 2.54
C VAL A 563 -22.10 -3.45 3.21
N GLU A 564 -22.52 -4.28 4.17
CA GLU A 564 -23.86 -4.19 4.76
C GLU A 564 -23.87 -3.52 6.15
N PHE A 565 -22.72 -3.43 6.81
CA PHE A 565 -22.56 -2.86 8.14
C PHE A 565 -21.64 -1.65 8.12
N GLY A 566 -22.01 -0.62 8.88
CA GLY A 566 -21.21 0.59 9.00
C GLY A 566 -21.11 1.07 10.45
N VAL A 567 -19.99 1.70 10.77
CA VAL A 567 -19.79 2.47 11.99
C VAL A 567 -19.64 3.93 11.60
N ILE A 568 -20.41 4.81 12.23
CA ILE A 568 -20.32 6.25 12.01
C ILE A 568 -19.13 6.77 12.82
N ARG A 569 -18.16 7.40 12.15
CA ARG A 569 -17.17 8.27 12.80
C ARG A 569 -17.88 9.57 13.15
N GLY A 570 -18.12 9.80 14.44
CA GLY A 570 -18.92 10.89 14.96
C GLY A 570 -18.37 12.28 14.59
N ILE A 571 -19.21 13.30 14.79
CA ILE A 571 -18.76 14.70 14.64
C ILE A 571 -17.75 14.98 15.75
N ASN A 572 -16.65 15.63 15.35
CA ASN A 572 -15.49 15.89 16.19
C ASN A 572 -14.81 14.61 16.72
N ASP A 573 -14.96 13.45 16.07
CA ASP A 573 -14.28 12.21 16.52
C ASP A 573 -12.93 11.99 15.82
N MET A 574 -12.00 11.30 16.50
CA MET A 574 -10.65 11.04 15.99
C MET A 574 -10.18 9.60 16.33
N PRO A 575 -10.63 8.59 15.58
CA PRO A 575 -10.46 7.16 15.92
C PRO A 575 -9.01 6.64 15.93
N ILE A 576 -8.04 7.45 15.49
CA ILE A 576 -6.64 7.05 15.25
C ILE A 576 -5.63 7.58 16.29
N SER A 577 -6.03 8.50 17.19
CA SER A 577 -5.07 9.22 18.05
C SER A 577 -5.23 8.97 19.55
N TYR A 578 -6.08 8.01 19.95
CA TYR A 578 -6.22 7.69 21.36
C TYR A 578 -5.02 6.86 21.87
N SER A 579 -4.15 7.50 22.64
CA SER A 579 -3.17 6.86 23.53
C SER A 579 -3.46 7.23 24.99
N ASP A 580 -2.89 6.48 25.93
CA ASP A 580 -2.97 6.80 27.37
C ASP A 580 -2.44 8.22 27.69
N SER A 581 -1.60 8.80 26.83
CA SER A 581 -1.12 10.19 26.96
C SER A 581 -2.14 11.25 26.48
N THR A 582 -3.07 10.87 25.60
CA THR A 582 -4.23 11.68 25.19
C THR A 582 -5.44 11.50 26.11
N SER A 583 -5.34 10.62 27.12
CA SER A 583 -6.36 10.45 28.17
C SER A 583 -6.65 11.72 28.99
N ARG A 584 -5.81 12.76 28.86
CA ARG A 584 -6.04 14.10 29.45
C ARG A 584 -7.34 14.75 29.00
N TYR A 585 -8.02 14.20 27.99
CA TYR A 585 -9.32 14.66 27.54
C TYR A 585 -10.53 14.07 28.28
N GLY A 586 -10.41 13.14 29.24
CA GLY A 586 -11.43 12.98 30.29
C GLY A 586 -12.38 11.76 30.25
N ASP A 587 -12.32 10.86 29.25
CA ASP A 587 -12.91 9.51 29.39
C ASP A 587 -12.25 8.47 28.46
N MET A 588 -11.46 7.54 29.00
CA MET A 588 -10.85 6.44 28.22
C MET A 588 -11.88 5.51 27.54
N SER A 589 -13.17 5.59 27.92
CA SER A 589 -14.23 4.80 27.32
C SER A 589 -14.54 5.13 25.86
N MET A 590 -14.22 6.33 25.35
CA MET A 590 -14.47 6.65 23.93
C MET A 590 -13.49 5.92 23.03
N ALA A 591 -12.20 5.95 23.37
CA ALA A 591 -11.16 5.21 22.67
C ALA A 591 -11.51 3.72 22.64
N ARG A 592 -11.80 3.15 23.82
CA ARG A 592 -12.19 1.75 23.98
C ARG A 592 -13.53 1.41 23.31
N SER A 593 -14.41 2.37 23.05
CA SER A 593 -15.67 2.15 22.32
C SER A 593 -15.39 1.63 20.90
N TRP A 594 -14.27 2.04 20.30
CA TRP A 594 -13.84 1.49 19.01
C TRP A 594 -13.48 0.00 19.05
N ALA A 595 -13.19 -0.58 20.23
CA ALA A 595 -12.99 -2.02 20.38
C ALA A 595 -14.25 -2.84 20.08
N LEU A 596 -15.45 -2.24 20.06
CA LEU A 596 -16.65 -2.92 19.59
C LEU A 596 -16.57 -3.35 18.11
N LEU A 597 -15.62 -2.81 17.33
CA LEU A 597 -15.29 -3.34 16.00
C LEU A 597 -14.92 -4.83 16.04
N LYS A 598 -14.51 -5.39 17.20
CA LYS A 598 -14.28 -6.84 17.40
C LYS A 598 -15.50 -7.72 17.08
N VAL A 599 -16.72 -7.16 17.05
CA VAL A 599 -17.91 -7.87 16.54
C VAL A 599 -17.72 -8.27 15.08
N PHE A 600 -17.24 -7.34 14.25
CA PHE A 600 -17.03 -7.53 12.82
C PHE A 600 -15.61 -8.01 12.48
N LEU A 601 -14.64 -7.65 13.32
CA LEU A 601 -13.20 -7.83 13.12
C LEU A 601 -12.58 -8.47 14.38
N PRO A 602 -12.71 -9.79 14.62
CA PRO A 602 -12.29 -10.44 15.87
C PRO A 602 -10.83 -10.21 16.30
N HIS A 603 -9.93 -9.84 15.38
CA HIS A 603 -8.52 -9.53 15.67
C HIS A 603 -8.19 -8.05 15.67
N PHE A 604 -9.20 -7.18 15.66
CA PHE A 604 -9.03 -5.76 15.79
C PHE A 604 -8.26 -5.40 17.07
N CYS A 605 -7.20 -4.60 16.90
CA CYS A 605 -6.45 -4.01 18.00
C CYS A 605 -6.12 -2.55 17.68
N GLN A 606 -6.36 -1.68 18.67
CA GLN A 606 -5.95 -0.28 18.64
C GLN A 606 -4.58 -0.21 19.33
N GLY A 607 -3.52 0.24 18.64
CA GLY A 607 -2.18 0.38 19.24
C GLY A 607 -1.21 -0.80 19.08
N GLY A 608 -1.45 -1.73 18.15
CA GLY A 608 -0.38 -2.58 17.60
C GLY A 608 0.11 -3.76 18.43
N ARG A 609 -0.43 -4.02 19.63
CA ARG A 609 -0.19 -5.27 20.38
C ARG A 609 -1.52 -5.98 20.67
N LEU A 610 -1.58 -7.27 20.36
CA LEU A 610 -2.70 -8.13 20.75
C LEU A 610 -2.60 -8.42 22.26
N GLU A 611 -3.75 -8.46 22.94
CA GLU A 611 -3.89 -8.90 24.35
C GLU A 611 -3.45 -10.37 24.57
N SER A 612 -3.15 -11.13 23.51
CA SER A 612 -2.99 -12.59 23.55
C SER A 612 -1.63 -13.13 24.02
N GLY A 613 -0.69 -12.30 24.49
CA GLY A 613 0.61 -12.76 24.98
C GLY A 613 1.51 -13.48 23.95
N ARG A 614 1.11 -13.51 22.68
CA ARG A 614 1.90 -14.05 21.57
C ARG A 614 2.58 -12.89 20.83
N ASN A 615 3.88 -13.01 20.57
CA ASN A 615 4.72 -12.03 19.87
C ASN A 615 4.38 -11.84 18.36
N ILE A 616 3.17 -12.22 17.90
CA ILE A 616 2.80 -12.15 16.48
C ILE A 616 1.77 -11.04 16.29
N ARG A 617 2.13 -10.05 15.48
CA ARG A 617 1.25 -8.97 15.06
C ARG A 617 0.25 -9.47 14.00
N ARG A 618 -1.05 -9.39 14.27
CA ARG A 618 -2.11 -9.66 13.27
C ARG A 618 -2.52 -8.36 12.58
N TRP A 619 -2.06 -8.18 11.34
CA TRP A 619 -2.42 -7.04 10.49
C TRP A 619 -3.84 -7.12 9.93
N TYR A 620 -4.37 -8.33 9.77
CA TYR A 620 -5.69 -8.63 9.24
C TYR A 620 -6.53 -9.40 10.26
N SER A 621 -7.85 -9.43 10.00
CA SER A 621 -8.83 -10.14 10.81
C SER A 621 -9.74 -10.97 9.90
N ALA A 622 -10.33 -12.05 10.43
CA ALA A 622 -11.52 -12.63 9.84
C ALA A 622 -12.69 -11.63 9.84
N THR A 623 -13.68 -11.92 8.99
CA THR A 623 -14.89 -11.12 8.81
C THR A 623 -16.15 -12.01 8.91
N PRO A 624 -16.53 -12.48 10.11
CA PRO A 624 -17.63 -13.44 10.28
C PRO A 624 -18.98 -12.98 9.70
N TYR A 625 -19.22 -11.67 9.67
CA TYR A 625 -20.44 -11.06 9.12
C TYR A 625 -20.19 -10.27 7.83
N GLY A 626 -19.01 -10.43 7.22
CA GLY A 626 -18.56 -9.63 6.08
C GLY A 626 -17.80 -8.38 6.50
N GLN A 627 -17.47 -7.55 5.51
CA GLN A 627 -16.74 -6.29 5.72
C GLN A 627 -17.58 -5.30 6.54
N VAL A 628 -16.92 -4.36 7.22
CA VAL A 628 -17.56 -3.23 7.91
C VAL A 628 -16.92 -1.92 7.44
N ASP A 629 -17.70 -0.88 7.20
CA ASP A 629 -17.19 0.44 6.82
C ASP A 629 -17.13 1.38 8.00
N ILE A 630 -16.18 2.32 7.98
CA ILE A 630 -16.23 3.50 8.85
C ILE A 630 -16.64 4.71 8.01
N VAL A 631 -17.79 5.28 8.37
CA VAL A 631 -18.53 6.25 7.56
C VAL A 631 -18.49 7.61 8.24
N PRO A 632 -18.08 8.68 7.56
CA PRO A 632 -18.11 10.02 8.13
C PRO A 632 -19.53 10.46 8.50
N ALA A 633 -19.74 11.01 9.71
CA ALA A 633 -21.02 11.57 10.12
C ALA A 633 -21.51 12.71 9.21
N GLU A 634 -20.58 13.39 8.53
CA GLU A 634 -20.87 14.47 7.61
C GLU A 634 -21.21 14.00 6.19
N ALA A 635 -21.26 12.68 5.94
CA ALA A 635 -21.71 12.15 4.68
C ALA A 635 -23.18 12.55 4.39
N ASP A 636 -23.54 12.57 3.11
CA ASP A 636 -24.94 12.77 2.70
C ASP A 636 -25.82 11.62 3.20
N LYS A 637 -27.11 11.89 3.42
CA LYS A 637 -28.08 10.90 3.91
C LYS A 637 -28.14 9.63 3.04
N LYS A 638 -27.90 9.73 1.73
CA LYS A 638 -27.86 8.57 0.82
C LYS A 638 -26.69 7.62 1.13
N ALA A 639 -25.61 8.11 1.74
CA ALA A 639 -24.50 7.27 2.13
C ALA A 639 -24.85 6.33 3.31
N PHE A 640 -25.88 6.67 4.11
CA PHE A 640 -26.33 5.83 5.22
C PHE A 640 -27.26 4.70 4.76
N SER A 641 -28.05 4.93 3.70
CA SER A 641 -29.07 3.97 3.26
C SER A 641 -28.53 2.67 2.67
N LYS A 642 -27.22 2.56 2.40
CA LYS A 642 -26.59 1.30 1.95
C LYS A 642 -26.40 0.27 3.07
N TYR A 643 -26.46 0.69 4.34
CA TYR A 643 -26.18 -0.18 5.46
C TYR A 643 -27.46 -0.71 6.10
N LYS A 644 -27.49 -2.04 6.34
CA LYS A 644 -28.52 -2.70 7.16
C LYS A 644 -28.49 -2.18 8.60
N MET A 645 -27.29 -1.94 9.12
CA MET A 645 -27.08 -1.37 10.44
C MET A 645 -25.94 -0.35 10.47
N LEU A 646 -26.19 0.75 11.16
CA LEU A 646 -25.20 1.74 11.55
C LEU A 646 -25.02 1.73 13.07
N SER A 647 -23.77 1.91 13.51
CA SER A 647 -23.42 2.06 14.92
C SER A 647 -22.68 3.37 15.14
N LEU A 648 -23.02 4.10 16.20
CA LEU A 648 -22.22 5.23 16.66
C LEU A 648 -21.23 4.72 17.72
N LEU A 649 -19.94 4.88 17.46
CA LEU A 649 -18.82 4.55 18.36
C LEU A 649 -17.92 5.78 18.52
N GLY A 650 -16.99 5.74 19.46
CA GLY A 650 -16.09 6.87 19.73
C GLY A 650 -16.83 8.08 20.31
N TRP A 651 -16.28 9.28 20.08
CA TRP A 651 -16.93 10.54 20.44
C TRP A 651 -17.98 10.93 19.40
N ASN A 652 -18.97 11.71 19.82
CA ASN A 652 -19.84 12.43 18.88
C ASN A 652 -20.42 13.69 19.50
N THR A 653 -20.22 14.83 18.84
CA THR A 653 -20.99 16.05 19.11
C THR A 653 -22.26 16.04 18.24
N MET A 654 -23.40 15.73 18.83
CA MET A 654 -24.67 15.63 18.11
C MET A 654 -25.11 17.00 17.57
N THR A 655 -25.44 17.05 16.28
CA THR A 655 -26.02 18.23 15.63
C THR A 655 -27.45 17.95 15.19
N LYS A 656 -28.25 19.01 14.97
CA LYS A 656 -29.60 18.86 14.42
C LYS A 656 -29.60 18.14 13.06
N GLU A 657 -28.60 18.40 12.23
CA GLU A 657 -28.44 17.75 10.93
C GLU A 657 -28.18 16.24 11.10
N LEU A 658 -27.21 15.85 11.92
CA LEU A 658 -26.92 14.44 12.15
C LEU A 658 -28.11 13.73 12.79
N TYR A 659 -28.76 14.34 13.79
CA TYR A 659 -29.96 13.79 14.42
C TYR A 659 -31.07 13.54 13.37
N GLY A 660 -31.34 14.51 12.50
CA GLY A 660 -32.30 14.35 11.40
C GLY A 660 -31.92 13.24 10.42
N LYS A 661 -30.64 13.12 10.05
CA LYS A 661 -30.14 12.02 9.19
C LYS A 661 -30.34 10.65 9.86
N LEU A 662 -30.09 10.53 11.16
CA LEU A 662 -30.31 9.28 11.92
C LEU A 662 -31.80 8.93 12.00
N VAL A 663 -32.66 9.92 12.24
CA VAL A 663 -34.12 9.75 12.21
C VAL A 663 -34.58 9.24 10.84
N ASP A 664 -34.15 9.89 9.75
CA ASP A 664 -34.51 9.48 8.40
C ASP A 664 -33.98 8.09 8.06
N TYR A 665 -32.75 7.78 8.44
CA TYR A 665 -32.14 6.46 8.23
C TYR A 665 -32.98 5.35 8.89
N VAL A 666 -33.30 5.50 10.17
CA VAL A 666 -34.11 4.50 10.90
C VAL A 666 -35.53 4.44 10.35
N ARG A 667 -36.18 5.59 10.15
CA ARG A 667 -37.55 5.67 9.61
C ARG A 667 -37.69 4.91 8.28
N ASN A 668 -36.67 4.95 7.44
CA ASN A 668 -36.63 4.29 6.13
C ASN A 668 -36.20 2.82 6.13
N GLY A 669 -35.93 2.21 7.30
CA GLY A 669 -35.63 0.77 7.41
C GLY A 669 -34.25 0.44 8.00
N GLY A 670 -33.43 1.46 8.29
CA GLY A 670 -32.13 1.27 8.91
C GLY A 670 -32.23 0.79 10.37
N THR A 671 -31.20 0.08 10.83
CA THR A 671 -31.04 -0.25 12.25
C THR A 671 -29.91 0.56 12.87
N LEU A 672 -30.17 1.27 13.96
CA LEU A 672 -29.17 2.09 14.64
C LEU A 672 -28.82 1.51 16.00
N PHE A 673 -27.52 1.35 16.30
CA PHE A 673 -27.02 1.15 17.67
C PHE A 673 -26.36 2.44 18.17
N VAL A 674 -26.83 2.94 19.31
CA VAL A 674 -26.38 4.22 19.88
C VAL A 674 -26.44 4.16 21.41
N SER A 675 -25.67 5.02 22.07
CA SER A 675 -25.66 5.18 23.53
C SER A 675 -26.16 6.58 23.87
N THR A 676 -26.74 6.77 25.05
CA THR A 676 -27.18 8.09 25.53
C THR A 676 -26.06 9.12 25.43
N ALA A 677 -24.82 8.73 25.77
CA ALA A 677 -23.62 9.56 25.66
C ALA A 677 -23.41 10.21 24.27
N HIS A 678 -23.82 9.55 23.17
CA HIS A 678 -23.63 10.07 21.82
C HIS A 678 -24.61 11.20 21.44
N PHE A 679 -25.61 11.51 22.26
CA PHE A 679 -26.58 12.58 22.04
C PHE A 679 -26.17 13.92 22.64
N THR A 680 -24.99 13.99 23.27
CA THR A 680 -24.45 15.24 23.78
C THR A 680 -24.21 16.25 22.65
N VAL A 681 -24.47 17.53 22.89
CA VAL A 681 -24.06 18.66 22.05
C VAL A 681 -22.75 19.28 22.53
N ASP A 682 -22.16 18.72 23.58
CA ASP A 682 -20.87 19.16 24.09
C ASP A 682 -19.81 18.99 23.01
N THR A 683 -18.92 19.97 22.91
CA THR A 683 -17.72 19.91 22.08
C THR A 683 -16.52 19.38 22.86
N PHE A 684 -16.62 19.42 24.20
CA PHE A 684 -15.58 19.03 25.15
C PHE A 684 -16.05 17.91 26.07
N GLN A 685 -15.17 16.97 26.37
CA GLN A 685 -15.39 15.79 27.20
C GLN A 685 -15.42 16.08 28.72
N LYS A 686 -15.91 17.27 29.13
CA LYS A 686 -16.13 17.63 30.53
C LYS A 686 -17.32 16.90 31.15
N LEU A 687 -18.04 16.11 30.34
CA LEU A 687 -19.18 15.30 30.77
C LEU A 687 -20.25 16.19 31.43
N GLU A 688 -20.53 17.35 30.83
CA GLU A 688 -21.63 18.24 31.26
C GLU A 688 -22.99 17.65 30.84
N TRP A 689 -23.00 16.79 29.82
CA TRP A 689 -24.16 16.04 29.34
C TRP A 689 -25.28 16.94 28.84
N ASN A 690 -24.93 18.04 28.17
CA ASN A 690 -25.92 18.85 27.49
C ASN A 690 -26.46 18.05 26.29
N PHE A 691 -27.67 17.52 26.39
CA PHE A 691 -28.25 16.71 25.31
C PHE A 691 -28.94 17.56 24.25
N ILE A 692 -28.88 17.08 22.99
CA ILE A 692 -29.68 17.62 21.89
C ILE A 692 -31.16 17.63 22.31
N ASN A 693 -31.90 18.65 21.86
CA ASN A 693 -33.32 18.84 22.21
C ASN A 693 -33.59 18.84 23.73
N LYS A 694 -32.61 19.22 24.57
CA LYS A 694 -32.72 19.21 26.04
C LYS A 694 -33.11 17.83 26.58
N GLY A 695 -32.56 16.76 26.00
CA GLY A 695 -32.83 15.37 26.40
C GLY A 695 -34.10 14.78 25.79
N ASP A 696 -34.88 15.53 25.01
CA ASP A 696 -36.02 14.98 24.28
C ASP A 696 -35.56 14.21 23.03
N LEU A 697 -35.42 12.91 23.21
CA LEU A 697 -35.07 11.94 22.17
C LEU A 697 -36.30 11.13 21.74
N SER A 698 -37.51 11.60 22.02
CA SER A 698 -38.75 10.86 21.75
C SER A 698 -38.94 10.54 20.26
N GLU A 699 -38.52 11.46 19.37
CA GLU A 699 -38.63 11.25 17.93
C GLU A 699 -37.75 10.11 17.40
N LEU A 700 -36.54 9.91 17.94
CA LEU A 700 -35.64 8.85 17.49
C LEU A 700 -35.74 7.62 18.39
N CYS A 701 -35.51 7.79 19.69
CA CYS A 701 -35.35 6.73 20.68
C CYS A 701 -36.60 6.43 21.50
N GLY A 702 -37.65 7.27 21.46
CA GLY A 702 -38.87 7.06 22.25
C GLY A 702 -38.68 7.23 23.75
N VAL A 703 -37.74 8.10 24.14
CA VAL A 703 -37.41 8.42 25.53
C VAL A 703 -37.16 9.90 25.69
N HIS A 704 -37.31 10.39 26.92
CA HIS A 704 -36.84 11.71 27.35
C HIS A 704 -35.88 11.53 28.53
N VAL A 705 -34.64 12.00 28.36
CA VAL A 705 -33.59 11.97 29.39
C VAL A 705 -33.81 13.17 30.31
N ARG A 706 -34.19 12.92 31.57
CA ARG A 706 -34.52 13.98 32.54
C ARG A 706 -33.31 14.47 33.30
N ASP A 707 -32.52 13.54 33.82
CA ASP A 707 -31.35 13.80 34.65
C ASP A 707 -30.45 12.55 34.72
N LEU A 708 -29.33 12.64 35.45
CA LEU A 708 -28.51 11.51 35.86
C LEU A 708 -29.34 10.54 36.72
N GLY A 709 -29.35 9.27 36.33
CA GLY A 709 -30.05 8.21 37.07
C GLY A 709 -29.13 7.47 38.05
N ASP A 710 -29.61 6.35 38.59
CA ASP A 710 -28.84 5.55 39.54
C ASP A 710 -27.62 4.85 38.92
N ARG A 711 -26.71 4.44 39.82
CA ARG A 711 -25.62 3.51 39.52
C ARG A 711 -26.17 2.18 38.99
N ILE A 712 -25.58 1.68 37.90
CA ILE A 712 -25.86 0.37 37.31
C ILE A 712 -24.75 -0.61 37.76
N GLU A 713 -25.10 -1.59 38.57
CA GLU A 713 -24.17 -2.60 39.09
C GLU A 713 -24.29 -3.93 38.34
N SER A 714 -25.51 -4.26 37.91
CA SER A 714 -25.80 -5.44 37.10
C SER A 714 -26.95 -5.16 36.14
N VAL A 715 -27.03 -5.97 35.09
CA VAL A 715 -28.01 -5.86 34.01
C VAL A 715 -28.71 -7.20 33.81
N LYS A 716 -30.04 -7.17 33.80
CA LYS A 716 -30.89 -8.33 33.54
C LYS A 716 -31.73 -8.09 32.30
N PHE A 717 -31.66 -9.00 31.33
CA PHE A 717 -32.50 -8.93 30.13
C PHE A 717 -33.92 -9.40 30.43
N THR A 718 -34.90 -8.61 30.00
CA THR A 718 -36.34 -8.84 30.20
C THR A 718 -37.03 -9.32 28.93
N ALA A 719 -36.50 -9.00 27.75
CA ALA A 719 -37.05 -9.43 26.47
C ALA A 719 -36.59 -10.85 26.09
N GLU A 720 -37.54 -11.69 25.67
CA GLU A 720 -37.29 -13.12 25.37
C GLU A 720 -36.25 -13.35 24.27
N ASP A 721 -36.22 -12.49 23.24
CA ASP A 721 -35.28 -12.57 22.12
C ASP A 721 -33.83 -12.25 22.52
N PHE A 722 -33.61 -11.64 23.70
CA PHE A 722 -32.30 -11.45 24.30
C PHE A 722 -32.04 -12.43 25.46
N LYS A 723 -33.01 -12.71 26.34
CA LYS A 723 -32.80 -13.56 27.54
C LYS A 723 -32.03 -14.85 27.27
N GLN A 724 -32.34 -15.54 26.17
CA GLN A 724 -31.72 -16.83 25.84
C GLN A 724 -30.23 -16.71 25.46
N ARG A 725 -29.74 -15.50 25.14
CA ARG A 725 -28.38 -15.24 24.65
C ARG A 725 -27.44 -14.66 25.72
N PHE A 726 -27.98 -14.32 26.89
CA PHE A 726 -27.25 -13.62 27.95
C PHE A 726 -27.40 -14.37 29.27
N PRO A 727 -26.44 -14.22 30.21
CA PRO A 727 -26.64 -14.73 31.56
C PRO A 727 -27.85 -14.06 32.23
N ASP A 728 -28.48 -14.75 33.19
CA ASP A 728 -29.64 -14.25 33.95
C ASP A 728 -29.38 -12.87 34.60
N SER A 729 -28.13 -12.60 34.96
CA SER A 729 -27.65 -11.29 35.40
C SER A 729 -26.21 -11.11 34.95
N PHE A 730 -25.93 -10.01 34.26
CA PHE A 730 -24.59 -9.59 33.86
C PHE A 730 -24.06 -8.56 34.85
N VAL A 731 -22.97 -8.86 35.57
CA VAL A 731 -22.40 -7.97 36.58
C VAL A 731 -21.43 -6.99 35.93
N LEU A 732 -21.68 -5.68 36.08
CA LEU A 732 -20.82 -4.61 35.56
C LEU A 732 -19.70 -4.23 36.53
N SER A 733 -20.00 -4.10 37.83
CA SER A 733 -18.98 -3.84 38.87
C SER A 733 -19.20 -4.79 40.03
N ARG A 734 -18.15 -5.49 40.49
CA ARG A 734 -18.19 -6.17 41.79
C ARG A 734 -17.82 -5.15 42.86
N LYS A 735 -18.67 -4.97 43.87
CA LYS A 735 -18.35 -4.11 45.02
C LYS A 735 -17.08 -4.64 45.68
N ASN A 736 -15.99 -3.88 45.65
CA ASN A 736 -14.82 -4.20 46.45
C ASN A 736 -15.15 -3.82 47.91
N PRO A 737 -15.24 -4.78 48.84
CA PRO A 737 -15.69 -4.53 50.20
C PRO A 737 -14.71 -3.66 51.01
N LEU A 738 -13.50 -3.41 50.51
CA LEU A 738 -12.46 -2.62 51.17
C LEU A 738 -12.53 -1.11 50.87
N PHE A 739 -13.38 -0.66 49.94
CA PHE A 739 -13.46 0.75 49.54
C PHE A 739 -14.79 1.42 49.92
N VAL A 740 -14.72 2.69 50.34
CA VAL A 740 -15.88 3.55 50.64
C VAL A 740 -16.68 3.86 49.38
N SER A 741 -17.98 4.19 49.53
CA SER A 741 -18.96 4.25 48.44
C SER A 741 -18.62 5.15 47.23
N HIS A 742 -17.61 6.02 47.33
CA HIS A 742 -17.24 7.02 46.32
C HIS A 742 -15.74 6.99 45.96
N PHE A 743 -15.00 5.95 46.38
CA PHE A 743 -13.53 5.87 46.21
C PHE A 743 -13.07 5.74 44.73
N ASP A 744 -13.89 5.13 43.89
CA ASP A 744 -13.59 4.85 42.47
C ASP A 744 -13.69 6.09 41.56
N GLU A 745 -14.19 7.22 42.06
CA GLU A 745 -14.49 8.43 41.28
C GLU A 745 -13.25 9.31 41.03
N LEU A 746 -12.16 9.10 41.78
CA LEU A 746 -10.97 9.98 41.78
C LEU A 746 -9.70 9.34 41.18
N TYR A 747 -9.69 8.03 40.90
CA TYR A 747 -8.47 7.33 40.50
C TYR A 747 -8.62 6.55 39.17
N PRO A 748 -7.97 7.01 38.08
CA PRO A 748 -7.90 6.31 36.79
C PRO A 748 -7.17 4.95 36.81
N VAL A 749 -6.59 4.56 37.95
CA VAL A 749 -5.72 3.38 38.10
C VAL A 749 -6.48 2.05 38.09
N PHE A 750 -7.80 2.05 38.25
CA PHE A 750 -8.58 0.83 38.26
C PHE A 750 -9.12 0.54 36.85
N GLU A 751 -8.39 -0.27 36.08
CA GLU A 751 -8.79 -0.69 34.73
C GLU A 751 -10.14 -1.43 34.67
N ARG A 752 -10.68 -1.91 35.81
CA ARG A 752 -11.90 -2.76 35.85
C ARG A 752 -12.91 -2.49 36.98
N ASP A 753 -12.61 -1.60 37.94
CA ASP A 753 -13.56 -1.21 38.99
C ASP A 753 -14.01 0.23 38.75
N VAL A 754 -15.13 0.39 38.05
CA VAL A 754 -15.62 1.70 37.63
C VAL A 754 -17.13 1.83 37.89
N THR A 755 -17.56 2.98 38.40
CA THR A 755 -18.98 3.33 38.55
C THR A 755 -19.63 3.60 37.19
N TYR A 756 -20.81 3.01 36.94
CA TYR A 756 -21.59 3.20 35.72
C TYR A 756 -22.92 3.87 36.06
N PHE A 757 -23.30 4.93 35.35
CA PHE A 757 -24.58 5.62 35.55
C PHE A 757 -25.43 5.57 34.27
N GLY A 758 -26.72 5.29 34.42
CA GLY A 758 -27.71 5.48 33.38
C GLY A 758 -28.34 6.87 33.46
N GLY A 759 -29.12 7.26 32.46
CA GLY A 759 -30.04 8.40 32.59
C GLY A 759 -31.33 8.01 33.29
N ASP A 760 -31.94 8.94 34.02
CA ASP A 760 -33.35 8.88 34.38
C ASP A 760 -34.19 9.09 33.11
N LEU A 761 -34.78 7.99 32.61
CA LEU A 761 -35.51 7.99 31.35
C LEU A 761 -37.01 7.98 31.60
N LYS A 762 -37.71 9.00 31.08
CA LYS A 762 -39.14 8.87 30.78
C LYS A 762 -39.30 8.13 29.46
N VAL A 763 -39.61 6.84 29.53
CA VAL A 763 -39.93 6.03 28.35
C VAL A 763 -41.31 6.42 27.81
N THR A 764 -41.40 6.76 26.52
CA THR A 764 -42.66 7.11 25.86
C THR A 764 -43.12 6.04 24.89
N ASP A 765 -42.21 5.51 24.07
CA ASP A 765 -42.53 4.64 22.92
C ASP A 765 -41.43 3.59 22.66
N ALA A 766 -40.56 3.35 23.65
CA ALA A 766 -39.51 2.34 23.56
C ALA A 766 -39.84 1.10 24.41
N GLU A 767 -39.47 -0.05 23.90
CA GLU A 767 -39.49 -1.32 24.61
C GLU A 767 -38.21 -1.46 25.45
N VAL A 768 -38.35 -1.80 26.73
CA VAL A 768 -37.21 -2.05 27.62
C VAL A 768 -36.77 -3.51 27.47
N LEU A 769 -35.58 -3.71 26.91
CA LEU A 769 -34.99 -5.03 26.68
C LEU A 769 -34.18 -5.54 27.87
N ALA A 770 -33.60 -4.62 28.65
CA ALA A 770 -32.83 -4.95 29.84
C ALA A 770 -32.96 -3.85 30.90
N VAL A 771 -32.90 -4.27 32.16
CA VAL A 771 -32.99 -3.39 33.34
C VAL A 771 -31.82 -3.56 34.28
N SER A 772 -31.55 -2.54 35.10
CA SER A 772 -30.55 -2.57 36.17
C SER A 772 -31.06 -3.34 37.40
N GLN A 773 -30.21 -3.51 38.40
CA GLN A 773 -30.57 -4.04 39.73
C GLN A 773 -31.67 -3.22 40.45
N LYS A 774 -31.87 -1.96 40.05
CA LYS A 774 -32.94 -1.07 40.54
C LYS A 774 -34.11 -0.93 39.56
N ASN A 775 -34.25 -1.84 38.59
CA ASN A 775 -35.27 -1.82 37.54
C ASN A 775 -35.21 -0.61 36.58
N MET A 776 -34.08 0.12 36.50
CA MET A 776 -33.94 1.18 35.51
C MET A 776 -33.70 0.61 34.11
N PRO A 777 -34.25 1.21 33.03
CA PRO A 777 -33.95 0.78 31.66
C PRO A 777 -32.46 0.95 31.32
N VAL A 778 -31.82 -0.12 30.81
CA VAL A 778 -30.41 -0.13 30.40
C VAL A 778 -30.25 -0.34 28.90
N VAL A 779 -31.02 -1.25 28.31
CA VAL A 779 -31.07 -1.45 26.86
C VAL A 779 -32.50 -1.30 26.42
N LEU A 780 -32.74 -0.44 25.44
CA LEU A 780 -34.06 -0.16 24.90
C LEU A 780 -34.06 -0.38 23.39
N ARG A 781 -35.21 -0.80 22.85
CA ARG A 781 -35.46 -0.92 21.42
C ARG A 781 -36.68 -0.10 21.06
N ARG A 782 -36.59 0.71 20.01
CA ARG A 782 -37.74 1.37 19.42
C ARG A 782 -37.85 1.05 17.94
N LYS A 783 -39.07 0.76 17.49
CA LYS A 783 -39.41 0.73 16.08
C LYS A 783 -39.80 2.12 15.63
N LEU A 784 -39.14 2.64 14.61
CA LEU A 784 -39.47 3.93 14.00
C LEU A 784 -39.63 3.73 12.50
N GLY A 785 -40.84 3.92 11.99
CA GLY A 785 -41.17 3.59 10.60
C GLY A 785 -40.88 2.12 10.29
N LYS A 786 -39.99 1.88 9.32
CA LYS A 786 -39.60 0.52 8.89
C LYS A 786 -38.39 -0.05 9.65
N GLY A 787 -37.66 0.77 10.39
CA GLY A 787 -36.41 0.39 11.03
C GLY A 787 -36.48 0.38 12.56
N PHE A 788 -35.31 0.21 13.17
CA PHE A 788 -35.16 0.08 14.62
C PHE A 788 -34.01 0.92 15.15
N VAL A 789 -34.16 1.48 16.34
CA VAL A 789 -33.04 2.00 17.13
C VAL A 789 -32.90 1.20 18.41
N TYR A 790 -31.66 0.83 18.73
CA TYR A 790 -31.24 0.22 19.98
C TYR A 790 -30.47 1.28 20.77
N LEU A 791 -31.07 1.74 21.86
CA LEU A 791 -30.47 2.70 22.77
C LEU A 791 -29.85 1.96 23.95
N PHE A 792 -28.55 2.19 24.14
CA PHE A 792 -27.82 1.77 25.33
C PHE A 792 -27.80 2.92 26.34
N ASN A 793 -28.57 2.81 27.41
CA ASN A 793 -28.72 3.86 28.41
C ASN A 793 -27.52 3.90 29.35
N SER A 794 -26.53 4.69 28.96
CA SER A 794 -25.34 4.94 29.76
C SER A 794 -24.85 6.36 29.49
N TYR A 795 -24.51 7.08 30.55
CA TYR A 795 -23.79 8.34 30.43
C TYR A 795 -22.34 8.10 30.03
N SER A 796 -21.78 6.91 30.25
CA SER A 796 -20.47 6.56 29.68
C SER A 796 -20.58 6.04 28.25
N HIS A 797 -19.55 6.26 27.43
CA HIS A 797 -19.47 5.61 26.13
C HIS A 797 -19.34 4.08 26.32
N PRO A 798 -19.78 3.28 25.32
CA PRO A 798 -19.81 1.81 25.45
C PRO A 798 -18.47 1.17 25.84
N GLY A 799 -17.31 1.80 25.59
CA GLY A 799 -15.99 1.25 25.93
C GLY A 799 -15.56 1.31 27.41
N ARG A 800 -16.46 1.56 28.36
CA ARG A 800 -16.11 1.68 29.79
C ARG A 800 -16.11 0.30 30.46
N GLY A 801 -14.96 -0.22 30.88
CA GLY A 801 -14.88 -1.44 31.70
C GLY A 801 -15.74 -2.61 31.17
N ASN A 802 -16.52 -3.25 32.06
CA ASN A 802 -17.41 -4.36 31.69
C ASN A 802 -18.62 -3.94 30.84
N LEU A 803 -18.90 -2.63 30.75
CA LEU A 803 -19.92 -2.11 29.83
C LEU A 803 -19.57 -2.43 28.38
N GLN A 804 -18.27 -2.45 28.05
CA GLN A 804 -17.79 -2.79 26.72
C GLN A 804 -18.14 -4.22 26.33
N ILE A 805 -17.97 -5.17 27.26
CA ILE A 805 -18.29 -6.58 27.04
C ILE A 805 -19.79 -6.73 26.82
N LEU A 806 -20.61 -6.10 27.66
CA LEU A 806 -22.06 -6.11 27.52
C LEU A 806 -22.50 -5.49 26.18
N ALA A 807 -21.92 -4.34 25.81
CA ALA A 807 -22.24 -3.67 24.56
C ALA A 807 -21.80 -4.47 23.32
N GLU A 808 -20.66 -5.17 23.38
CA GLU A 808 -20.22 -6.11 22.35
C GLU A 808 -21.24 -7.26 22.18
N MET A 809 -21.69 -7.86 23.28
CA MET A 809 -22.70 -8.93 23.26
C MET A 809 -24.04 -8.43 22.68
N VAL A 810 -24.49 -7.23 23.08
CA VAL A 810 -25.72 -6.62 22.55
C VAL A 810 -25.60 -6.34 21.06
N MET A 811 -24.50 -5.72 20.61
CA MET A 811 -24.26 -5.44 19.20
C MET A 811 -24.22 -6.72 18.38
N ARG A 812 -23.53 -7.77 18.88
CA ARG A 812 -23.51 -9.10 18.25
C ARG A 812 -24.90 -9.69 18.12
N ALA A 813 -25.71 -9.63 19.18
CA ALA A 813 -27.09 -10.12 19.16
C ALA A 813 -27.97 -9.36 18.16
N ILE A 814 -27.72 -8.07 17.92
CA ILE A 814 -28.41 -7.28 16.89
C ILE A 814 -27.97 -7.70 15.49
N VAL A 815 -26.65 -7.81 15.25
CA VAL A 815 -26.09 -8.23 13.96
C VAL A 815 -26.61 -9.61 13.55
N GLU A 816 -26.70 -10.54 14.48
CA GLU A 816 -27.19 -11.90 14.25
C GLU A 816 -28.70 -12.02 14.03
N LYS A 817 -29.47 -10.92 14.19
CA LYS A 817 -30.90 -10.89 13.81
C LYS A 817 -31.10 -10.69 12.31
N PHE A 818 -30.10 -10.15 11.61
CA PHE A 818 -30.18 -10.03 10.16
C PHE A 818 -30.06 -11.42 9.54
N PRO A 819 -30.90 -11.78 8.56
CA PRO A 819 -30.76 -13.03 7.82
C PRO A 819 -29.35 -13.14 7.23
N ALA A 820 -28.57 -14.11 7.72
CA ALA A 820 -27.22 -14.35 7.25
C ALA A 820 -27.27 -15.01 5.87
N GLU A 821 -26.89 -14.27 4.84
CA GLU A 821 -26.68 -14.84 3.51
C GLU A 821 -25.45 -15.75 3.49
N VAL A 822 -24.43 -15.40 4.28
CA VAL A 822 -23.18 -16.15 4.43
C VAL A 822 -22.99 -16.49 5.91
N ILE A 823 -22.72 -17.76 6.20
CA ILE A 823 -22.34 -18.24 7.54
C ILE A 823 -20.96 -18.86 7.43
N LEU A 824 -19.96 -18.23 8.04
CA LEU A 824 -18.58 -18.70 8.04
C LEU A 824 -18.25 -19.43 9.36
N LYS A 825 -17.90 -20.71 9.26
CA LYS A 825 -17.35 -21.50 10.36
C LYS A 825 -15.84 -21.59 10.19
N ASP A 826 -15.14 -20.67 10.85
CA ASP A 826 -13.69 -20.59 10.90
C ASP A 826 -13.22 -20.64 12.36
N LYS A 827 -12.62 -21.76 12.76
CA LYS A 827 -12.19 -21.99 14.15
C LYS A 827 -11.08 -21.03 14.59
N ASN A 828 -10.25 -20.56 13.66
CA ASN A 828 -9.05 -19.78 13.98
C ASN A 828 -9.21 -18.28 13.71
N ASN A 829 -10.34 -17.87 13.12
CA ASN A 829 -10.66 -16.49 12.74
C ASN A 829 -9.58 -15.87 11.81
N VAL A 830 -9.12 -16.65 10.83
CA VAL A 830 -8.11 -16.26 9.83
C VAL A 830 -8.68 -16.17 8.40
N VAL A 831 -9.98 -16.31 8.20
CA VAL A 831 -10.62 -16.21 6.88
C VAL A 831 -11.42 -14.91 6.77
N SER A 832 -11.03 -14.09 5.80
CA SER A 832 -11.80 -12.91 5.39
C SER A 832 -12.56 -13.17 4.10
N TRP A 833 -13.75 -12.55 3.95
CA TRP A 833 -14.54 -12.67 2.74
C TRP A 833 -15.15 -11.37 2.23
N PHE A 834 -15.43 -11.35 0.93
CA PHE A 834 -15.90 -10.19 0.18
C PHE A 834 -17.05 -10.58 -0.74
N LYS A 835 -18.09 -9.74 -0.84
CA LYS A 835 -19.22 -9.93 -1.76
C LYS A 835 -19.20 -8.90 -2.87
N TYR A 836 -19.49 -9.35 -4.07
CA TYR A 836 -19.77 -8.51 -5.23
C TYR A 836 -21.09 -8.96 -5.83
N SER A 837 -22.10 -8.11 -5.65
CA SER A 837 -23.42 -8.33 -6.22
C SER A 837 -23.36 -8.01 -7.72
N GLY A 838 -23.93 -8.89 -8.55
CA GLY A 838 -23.97 -8.73 -10.00
C GLY A 838 -25.38 -8.94 -10.54
N GLU A 839 -25.66 -8.43 -11.74
CA GLU A 839 -26.98 -8.58 -12.37
C GLU A 839 -27.32 -10.04 -12.67
N LYS A 840 -26.34 -10.82 -13.15
CA LYS A 840 -26.51 -12.23 -13.53
C LYS A 840 -26.26 -13.21 -12.37
N PHE A 841 -25.31 -12.90 -11.50
CA PHE A 841 -24.88 -13.74 -10.38
C PHE A 841 -24.09 -12.90 -9.36
N ASP A 842 -24.11 -13.35 -8.11
CA ASP A 842 -23.28 -12.83 -7.03
C ASP A 842 -21.94 -13.57 -6.99
N ARG A 843 -20.89 -12.88 -6.55
CA ARG A 843 -19.56 -13.45 -6.31
C ARG A 843 -19.12 -13.25 -4.87
N TYR A 844 -18.53 -14.29 -4.30
CA TYR A 844 -17.97 -14.32 -2.95
C TYR A 844 -16.52 -14.75 -3.04
N PHE A 845 -15.60 -13.94 -2.50
CA PHE A 845 -14.18 -14.26 -2.44
C PHE A 845 -13.78 -14.53 -1.00
N PHE A 846 -12.98 -15.57 -0.77
CA PHE A 846 -12.48 -15.98 0.54
C PHE A 846 -10.95 -16.00 0.53
N VAL A 847 -10.34 -15.37 1.53
CA VAL A 847 -8.88 -15.23 1.65
C VAL A 847 -8.43 -15.70 3.02
N ASN A 848 -7.42 -16.58 3.04
CA ASN A 848 -6.69 -16.90 4.26
C ASN A 848 -5.69 -15.78 4.58
N THR A 849 -5.87 -15.15 5.74
CA THR A 849 -5.08 -14.01 6.21
C THR A 849 -3.88 -14.42 7.07
N ASP A 850 -3.65 -15.71 7.31
CA ASP A 850 -2.47 -16.20 8.02
C ASP A 850 -1.24 -16.24 7.11
N TRP A 851 -0.55 -15.09 7.03
CA TRP A 851 0.68 -14.93 6.25
C TRP A 851 1.91 -15.58 6.91
N THR A 852 1.82 -15.95 8.20
CA THR A 852 2.97 -16.45 8.97
C THR A 852 3.35 -17.89 8.61
N GLN A 853 2.46 -18.58 7.90
CA GLN A 853 2.60 -19.97 7.50
C GLN A 853 2.33 -20.06 5.99
N PRO A 854 3.26 -19.59 5.13
CA PRO A 854 3.03 -19.41 3.69
C PRO A 854 2.62 -20.70 2.96
N ASP A 855 2.99 -21.87 3.49
CA ASP A 855 2.64 -23.18 2.90
C ASP A 855 1.41 -23.84 3.55
N ARG A 856 0.86 -23.26 4.62
CA ARG A 856 -0.23 -23.87 5.39
C ARG A 856 -1.59 -23.45 4.87
N THR A 857 -2.31 -24.42 4.35
CA THR A 857 -3.72 -24.25 3.97
C THR A 857 -4.65 -24.29 5.18
N VAL A 858 -5.66 -23.42 5.19
CA VAL A 858 -6.74 -23.40 6.20
C VAL A 858 -8.01 -24.01 5.62
N ASN A 859 -8.62 -24.92 6.38
CA ASN A 859 -9.93 -25.46 6.04
C ASN A 859 -11.03 -24.68 6.76
N ALA A 860 -12.02 -24.19 6.00
CA ALA A 860 -13.18 -23.49 6.54
C ALA A 860 -14.46 -24.07 5.93
N THR A 861 -15.56 -24.04 6.70
CA THR A 861 -16.89 -24.37 6.17
C THR A 861 -17.67 -23.07 6.00
N VAL A 862 -18.21 -22.84 4.82
CA VAL A 862 -19.06 -21.68 4.54
C VAL A 862 -20.42 -22.13 4.04
N SER A 863 -21.48 -21.57 4.61
CA SER A 863 -22.84 -21.68 4.06
C SER A 863 -23.15 -20.42 3.27
N ILE A 864 -23.58 -20.54 2.01
CA ILE A 864 -24.03 -19.40 1.20
C ILE A 864 -25.45 -19.69 0.75
N LYS A 865 -26.40 -18.81 1.12
CA LYS A 865 -27.84 -18.97 0.83
C LYS A 865 -28.37 -20.37 1.23
N GLY A 866 -27.87 -20.89 2.35
CA GLY A 866 -28.26 -22.19 2.91
C GLY A 866 -27.55 -23.42 2.32
N VAL A 867 -26.59 -23.24 1.40
CA VAL A 867 -25.80 -24.33 0.81
C VAL A 867 -24.41 -24.34 1.41
N ASP A 868 -23.99 -25.48 1.95
CA ASP A 868 -22.70 -25.64 2.64
C ASP A 868 -21.56 -26.04 1.68
N PHE A 869 -20.39 -25.43 1.88
CA PHE A 869 -19.16 -25.66 1.14
C PHE A 869 -17.98 -25.84 2.10
N SER A 870 -17.15 -26.85 1.84
CA SER A 870 -15.84 -27.00 2.49
C SER A 870 -14.77 -26.39 1.60
N LEU A 871 -14.09 -25.36 2.10
CA LEU A 871 -13.04 -24.64 1.40
C LEU A 871 -11.67 -24.95 2.00
N SER A 872 -10.68 -25.06 1.12
CA SER A 872 -9.27 -25.27 1.42
C SER A 872 -8.52 -24.06 0.88
N LEU A 873 -8.12 -23.15 1.77
CA LEU A 873 -7.63 -21.80 1.44
C LEU A 873 -6.12 -21.67 1.67
N ALA A 874 -5.37 -21.53 0.58
CA ALA A 874 -3.96 -21.16 0.64
C ALA A 874 -3.82 -19.69 1.13
N PRO A 875 -2.76 -19.34 1.86
CA PRO A 875 -2.48 -17.97 2.26
C PRO A 875 -2.45 -17.00 1.07
N ALA A 876 -2.95 -15.78 1.26
CA ALA A 876 -2.96 -14.66 0.30
C ALA A 876 -3.75 -14.85 -1.01
N MET A 877 -3.97 -16.08 -1.49
CA MET A 877 -4.68 -16.34 -2.75
C MET A 877 -6.19 -16.50 -2.50
N PRO A 878 -7.04 -15.74 -3.19
CA PRO A 878 -8.49 -15.84 -3.01
C PRO A 878 -9.07 -17.09 -3.69
N VAL A 879 -10.09 -17.68 -3.06
CA VAL A 879 -10.99 -18.66 -3.69
C VAL A 879 -12.34 -18.02 -3.92
N GLN A 880 -12.95 -18.25 -5.08
CA GLN A 880 -14.23 -17.67 -5.47
C GLN A 880 -15.36 -18.70 -5.41
N ILE A 881 -16.52 -18.26 -4.93
CA ILE A 881 -17.81 -18.91 -5.19
C ILE A 881 -18.71 -17.93 -5.94
N ALA A 882 -19.30 -18.35 -7.05
CA ALA A 882 -20.28 -17.56 -7.79
C ALA A 882 -21.63 -18.26 -7.83
N THR A 883 -22.73 -17.52 -7.71
CA THR A 883 -24.08 -18.11 -7.69
C THR A 883 -25.18 -17.16 -8.14
N ASN A 884 -26.18 -17.72 -8.80
CA ASN A 884 -27.47 -17.08 -9.08
C ASN A 884 -28.60 -17.63 -8.19
N SER A 885 -28.22 -18.18 -7.02
CA SER A 885 -29.07 -18.89 -6.05
C SER A 885 -29.47 -20.33 -6.43
N GLU A 886 -29.46 -20.70 -7.70
CA GLU A 886 -29.79 -22.07 -8.16
C GLU A 886 -28.52 -22.91 -8.45
N VAL A 887 -27.50 -22.28 -9.04
CA VAL A 887 -26.26 -22.95 -9.42
C VAL A 887 -25.10 -22.25 -8.73
N PHE A 888 -24.19 -23.04 -8.16
CA PHE A 888 -23.00 -22.58 -7.46
C PHE A 888 -21.76 -23.08 -8.18
N ALA A 889 -20.84 -22.18 -8.53
CA ALA A 889 -19.54 -22.51 -9.10
C ALA A 889 -18.45 -22.16 -8.09
N ILE A 890 -17.69 -23.16 -7.65
CA ILE A 890 -16.48 -22.98 -6.85
C ILE A 890 -15.30 -22.93 -7.82
N ILE A 891 -14.59 -21.81 -7.81
CA ILE A 891 -13.46 -21.55 -8.69
C ILE A 891 -12.23 -21.40 -7.79
N LYS A 892 -11.35 -22.41 -7.83
CA LYS A 892 -10.14 -22.43 -6.99
C LYS A 892 -9.01 -21.59 -7.57
N ASP A 893 -8.92 -21.54 -8.90
CA ASP A 893 -7.96 -20.69 -9.59
C ASP A 893 -8.49 -19.25 -9.70
N PRO A 894 -7.93 -18.28 -8.95
CA PRO A 894 -8.42 -16.89 -8.96
C PRO A 894 -8.25 -16.20 -10.32
N PHE A 895 -7.47 -16.78 -11.24
CA PHE A 895 -7.27 -16.24 -12.59
C PHE A 895 -8.30 -16.76 -13.60
N THR A 896 -9.25 -17.60 -13.18
CA THR A 896 -10.35 -18.03 -14.04
C THR A 896 -11.50 -17.02 -14.02
N GLN A 897 -11.84 -16.48 -15.18
CA GLN A 897 -12.97 -15.57 -15.40
C GLN A 897 -14.25 -16.35 -15.71
N ILE A 898 -15.37 -15.90 -15.12
CA ILE A 898 -16.72 -16.24 -15.59
C ILE A 898 -17.08 -15.25 -16.71
N ALA A 899 -16.91 -15.67 -17.96
CA ALA A 899 -17.09 -14.82 -19.13
C ALA A 899 -18.58 -14.58 -19.45
N ASP A 900 -19.40 -15.62 -19.29
CA ASP A 900 -20.86 -15.49 -19.40
C ASP A 900 -21.56 -16.51 -18.49
N TRP A 901 -22.78 -16.16 -18.07
CA TRP A 901 -23.66 -17.01 -17.30
C TRP A 901 -25.09 -16.74 -17.77
N ARG A 902 -25.63 -17.63 -18.59
CA ARG A 902 -26.93 -17.42 -19.24
C ARG A 902 -27.85 -18.62 -19.12
N LYS A 903 -29.15 -18.35 -19.25
CA LYS A 903 -30.20 -19.38 -19.30
C LYS A 903 -30.69 -19.51 -20.74
N ILE A 904 -30.51 -20.69 -21.32
CA ILE A 904 -31.01 -21.05 -22.65
C ILE A 904 -32.07 -22.13 -22.47
N LYS A 905 -33.35 -21.76 -22.60
CA LYS A 905 -34.50 -22.66 -22.30
C LYS A 905 -34.39 -23.20 -20.86
N ASN A 906 -34.24 -24.52 -20.70
CA ASN A 906 -34.09 -25.23 -19.42
C ASN A 906 -32.61 -25.56 -19.07
N ILE A 907 -31.65 -25.07 -19.86
CA ILE A 907 -30.22 -25.33 -19.68
C ILE A 907 -29.56 -24.03 -19.24
N ARG A 908 -28.74 -24.11 -18.19
CA ARG A 908 -27.83 -23.03 -17.78
C ARG A 908 -26.50 -23.27 -18.48
N GLU A 909 -25.95 -22.26 -19.12
CA GLU A 909 -24.64 -22.32 -19.77
C GLU A 909 -23.72 -21.31 -19.07
N ILE A 910 -22.56 -21.79 -18.64
CA ILE A 910 -21.54 -20.98 -17.98
C ILE A 910 -20.24 -21.15 -18.75
N ILE A 911 -19.65 -20.03 -19.16
CA ILE A 911 -18.43 -19.99 -19.95
C ILE A 911 -17.30 -19.51 -19.06
N PHE A 912 -16.25 -20.31 -18.96
CA PHE A 912 -15.05 -20.00 -18.18
C PHE A 912 -13.86 -19.77 -19.09
N ILE A 913 -13.08 -18.73 -18.80
CA ILE A 913 -11.82 -18.41 -19.48
C ILE A 913 -10.72 -18.36 -18.42
N GLY A 914 -9.73 -19.25 -18.49
CA GLY A 914 -8.62 -19.37 -17.54
C GLY A 914 -7.89 -20.70 -17.70
N GLY A 915 -6.63 -20.79 -17.26
CA GLY A 915 -5.77 -21.96 -17.51
C GLY A 915 -5.45 -22.18 -19.00
N ASP A 916 -5.14 -23.43 -19.37
CA ASP A 916 -4.71 -23.78 -20.74
C ASP A 916 -5.85 -23.81 -21.79
N LYS A 917 -7.13 -23.68 -21.38
CA LYS A 917 -8.30 -23.85 -22.28
C LYS A 917 -9.51 -23.02 -21.84
N THR A 918 -10.26 -22.49 -22.81
CA THR A 918 -11.66 -22.06 -22.55
C THR A 918 -12.53 -23.28 -22.32
N VAL A 919 -13.26 -23.29 -21.20
CA VAL A 919 -14.14 -24.41 -20.83
C VAL A 919 -15.58 -23.93 -20.84
N GLU A 920 -16.37 -24.48 -21.77
CA GLU A 920 -17.81 -24.29 -21.80
C GLU A 920 -18.48 -25.39 -20.96
N THR A 921 -19.14 -25.00 -19.87
CA THR A 921 -19.87 -25.95 -19.02
C THR A 921 -21.36 -25.78 -19.22
N ARG A 922 -21.99 -26.78 -19.85
CA ARG A 922 -23.44 -26.85 -19.98
C ARG A 922 -24.06 -27.63 -18.83
N VAL A 923 -25.04 -27.00 -18.19
CA VAL A 923 -25.71 -27.51 -17.00
C VAL A 923 -27.19 -27.68 -17.29
N SER A 924 -27.63 -28.92 -17.46
CA SER A 924 -29.06 -29.26 -17.48
C SER A 924 -29.64 -29.23 -16.07
N ASN A 925 -30.71 -28.47 -15.86
CA ASN A 925 -31.38 -28.34 -14.57
C ASN A 925 -32.46 -29.43 -14.45
N ARG A 926 -32.15 -30.53 -13.74
CA ARG A 926 -33.14 -31.48 -13.21
C ARG A 926 -33.23 -31.47 -11.68
N MET A 927 -32.30 -30.79 -11.00
CA MET A 927 -32.23 -30.67 -9.54
C MET A 927 -32.37 -29.19 -9.12
N PRO A 928 -32.87 -28.91 -7.89
CA PRO A 928 -33.07 -27.54 -7.40
C PRO A 928 -31.76 -26.77 -7.11
N VAL A 929 -30.67 -27.45 -6.79
CA VAL A 929 -29.34 -26.87 -6.56
C VAL A 929 -28.26 -27.71 -7.25
N LYS A 930 -27.29 -27.08 -7.92
CA LYS A 930 -26.13 -27.78 -8.51
C LYS A 930 -24.80 -27.08 -8.21
N ILE A 931 -23.78 -27.87 -7.87
CA ILE A 931 -22.42 -27.41 -7.53
C ILE A 931 -21.45 -27.82 -8.63
N ILE A 932 -20.68 -26.87 -9.14
CA ILE A 932 -19.59 -27.07 -10.11
C ILE A 932 -18.27 -26.76 -9.39
N LYS A 933 -17.26 -27.61 -9.53
CA LYS A 933 -15.92 -27.40 -8.97
C LYS A 933 -14.94 -27.29 -10.13
N LEU A 934 -14.22 -26.18 -10.19
CA LEU A 934 -13.20 -25.87 -11.19
C LEU A 934 -11.85 -25.65 -10.52
#